data_AF-A0A444U186-F1
#
_entry.id   AF-A0A444U186-F1
#
_cell.length_a   1.000
_cell.length_b   1.000
_cell.length_c   1.000
_cell.angle_alpha   90.00
_cell.angle_beta   90.00
_cell.angle_gamma   90.00
#
_symmetry.space_group_name_H-M   'P 1'
#
loop_
_entity.id
_entity.type
_entity.pdbx_description
1 polymer ?
#
loop_
_entity_poly.entity_id
_entity_poly.type
_entity_poly.pdbx_seq_one_letter_code
_entity_poly.pdbx_strand_id
1 'polypeptide(L)'
;MSAGIESILPSWSESAIECRGVCMSYGKLNVLSNLALTVPQGHIYGLLGPSGCGKTTLLRCIVGRLRISKGRITVLGKPPAFPGHGVPGRMVGYMPQDLALYDEFTISDTFWFFGRIHGLTSKETESRISFLIEFLDLPEKSKLVRNLSGGQRRRVSLGAALLQNPQLLILDEPTVGVDPVLRFRIWHHLLEIVKNGQVSIIITTHYIEEARQANVVGLMRNGNLLAEAPPEKLMQQHGSLTLESAFLELCQSSDQSASQLHLNAEGAEKELHQHSEDCDESFLILSGSINQEVMEEPKLRVDWNVWGKHIFPKWRNIAALMIKTFVRMKRMPGSLCFQFLLPVIQISLMCLCIGGEPKEIQVAVVNNETDGLFFSQSLLWHLDNSSVHQVFVNQSKAIAGVEDGQYWGIIGFGANFSKYLLLRIMEKQVTEQIVDGGSVHVWLDMTNQQIAFTLQLKLQEAFEGFVKDVLGIQSYLASLPVKWFTTSKPTCFYNAEWVEGYNGSLPNGDRGRRKSRFGLCKRPKANGVKPSTVHVACTPQAAKAISNKDQHSISYTLSRAQTVVVEYTHDSNTDMFQIGRSTEGPIDFVVTDTVPGSQSNSDTQSVQSTISRFACRIICERNPPYTARIYAAGFDSSKNIFLGEKAAKWKTSDSQMDGLTTNGVLVMHPRNGFTEDSKPGVWREISVCGNVFTLRETRSAQQRGKMVENETNELVDGSLVDLCGAALLWRTADGLAHTPTVKHLEALRQEINAARPQCPVGFNTLAFPSMKRKDVVDEKQPWVYLNCGHVHGYHNWGNKEERDGKERECPMCRSRGPYVPLWLGCEAGFYVDAGPPTHAFSLCGHVCSEKTVTYWSQIPLPHGTHTFHAACPFCAQQLTGEQGYIRLIFQGPVD
;
A
#
# COMPACT_ATOMS: atom_id res chain seq x y z
N MET A 1 8.77 3.25 -80.98
CA MET A 1 8.37 1.87 -80.63
C MET A 1 8.95 1.56 -79.27
N SER A 2 8.06 1.12 -78.40
CA SER A 2 8.23 0.75 -77.00
C SER A 2 9.09 -0.49 -76.80
N ALA A 3 10.03 -0.42 -75.86
CA ALA A 3 10.54 -1.58 -75.13
C ALA A 3 10.71 -1.15 -73.67
N GLY A 4 9.90 -1.74 -72.79
CA GLY A 4 9.90 -1.46 -71.37
C GLY A 4 11.15 -2.01 -70.68
N ILE A 5 11.64 -1.25 -69.71
CA ILE A 5 12.57 -1.72 -68.69
C ILE A 5 11.83 -1.52 -67.37
N GLU A 6 11.22 -2.60 -66.87
CA GLU A 6 10.81 -2.69 -65.47
C GLU A 6 12.06 -2.65 -64.61
N SER A 7 12.24 -1.58 -63.84
CA SER A 7 13.33 -1.45 -62.88
C SER A 7 13.01 -2.25 -61.62
N ILE A 8 13.62 -3.42 -61.53
CA ILE A 8 13.66 -4.31 -60.36
C ILE A 8 14.26 -3.56 -59.15
N LEU A 9 13.55 -3.55 -58.01
CA LEU A 9 14.06 -3.08 -56.72
C LEU A 9 15.31 -3.89 -56.32
N PRO A 10 16.38 -3.28 -55.79
CA PRO A 10 17.57 -4.03 -55.37
C PRO A 10 17.21 -4.97 -54.21
N SER A 11 17.63 -6.23 -54.31
CA SER A 11 17.47 -7.25 -53.26
C SER A 11 18.37 -6.92 -52.06
N TRP A 12 17.78 -6.53 -50.94
CA TRP A 12 18.45 -6.22 -49.67
C TRP A 12 18.85 -7.53 -48.97
N SER A 13 20.12 -7.96 -49.04
CA SER A 13 20.49 -9.31 -48.55
C SER A 13 20.89 -9.41 -47.07
N GLU A 14 21.18 -8.33 -46.34
CA GLU A 14 21.42 -8.40 -44.88
C GLU A 14 20.84 -7.19 -44.10
N SER A 15 19.96 -7.46 -43.12
CA SER A 15 19.33 -6.47 -42.23
C SER A 15 20.00 -6.45 -40.85
N ALA A 16 20.31 -5.26 -40.33
CA ALA A 16 20.84 -5.10 -38.98
C ALA A 16 19.76 -5.26 -37.89
N ILE A 17 18.53 -4.82 -38.16
CA ILE A 17 17.35 -5.05 -37.32
C ILE A 17 16.18 -5.41 -38.24
N GLU A 18 15.42 -6.42 -37.86
CA GLU A 18 14.18 -6.76 -38.54
C GLU A 18 13.09 -7.07 -37.50
N CYS A 19 11.96 -6.37 -37.64
CA CYS A 19 10.76 -6.51 -36.84
C CYS A 19 9.64 -7.02 -37.74
N ARG A 20 9.01 -8.15 -37.38
CA ARG A 20 7.87 -8.72 -38.11
C ARG A 20 6.68 -8.88 -37.16
N GLY A 21 5.62 -8.11 -37.41
CA GLY A 21 4.34 -8.19 -36.68
C GLY A 21 4.48 -7.98 -35.17
N VAL A 22 5.36 -7.08 -34.75
CA VAL A 22 5.70 -6.87 -33.33
C VAL A 22 4.55 -6.19 -32.61
N CYS A 23 4.05 -6.83 -31.54
CA CYS A 23 3.09 -6.24 -30.62
C CYS A 23 3.67 -6.17 -29.21
N MET A 24 3.39 -5.10 -28.49
CA MET A 24 3.83 -4.92 -27.11
C MET A 24 2.82 -4.12 -26.29
N SER A 25 2.43 -4.65 -25.13
CA SER A 25 1.54 -3.99 -24.17
C SER A 25 2.15 -3.87 -22.78
N TYR A 26 1.81 -2.79 -22.07
CA TYR A 26 2.02 -2.67 -20.62
C TYR A 26 0.69 -2.90 -19.91
N GLY A 27 0.50 -4.09 -19.36
CA GLY A 27 -0.80 -4.51 -18.85
C GLY A 27 -1.86 -4.45 -19.96
N LYS A 28 -2.90 -3.63 -19.77
CA LYS A 28 -4.00 -3.42 -20.74
C LYS A 28 -3.68 -2.41 -21.84
N LEU A 29 -2.65 -1.56 -21.69
CA LEU A 29 -2.32 -0.53 -22.69
C LEU A 29 -1.47 -1.14 -23.80
N ASN A 30 -2.01 -1.21 -25.02
CA ASN A 30 -1.26 -1.62 -26.20
C ASN A 30 -0.41 -0.45 -26.72
N VAL A 31 0.91 -0.62 -26.79
CA VAL A 31 1.87 0.44 -27.16
C VAL A 31 2.44 0.24 -28.56
N LEU A 32 2.63 -1.00 -29.00
CA LEU A 32 3.04 -1.34 -30.37
C LEU A 32 2.02 -2.32 -30.95
N SER A 33 1.52 -2.05 -32.15
CA SER A 33 0.50 -2.91 -32.79
C SER A 33 0.97 -3.34 -34.17
N ASN A 34 1.22 -4.64 -34.33
CA ASN A 34 1.58 -5.26 -35.61
C ASN A 34 2.71 -4.52 -36.36
N LEU A 35 3.73 -4.05 -35.65
CA LEU A 35 4.79 -3.23 -36.23
C LEU A 35 5.72 -4.09 -37.09
N ALA A 36 5.89 -3.70 -38.35
CA ALA A 36 6.93 -4.22 -39.25
C ALA A 36 7.94 -3.10 -39.54
N LEU A 37 9.23 -3.38 -39.42
CA LEU A 37 10.31 -2.40 -39.59
C LEU A 37 11.60 -3.11 -39.97
N THR A 38 12.33 -2.60 -40.96
CA THR A 38 13.60 -3.19 -41.41
C THR A 38 14.70 -2.14 -41.44
N VAL A 39 15.72 -2.31 -40.60
CA VAL A 39 16.93 -1.48 -40.62
C VAL A 39 18.00 -2.18 -41.45
N PRO A 40 18.37 -1.65 -42.62
CA PRO A 40 19.44 -2.22 -43.44
C PRO A 40 20.79 -2.12 -42.75
N GLN A 41 21.67 -3.08 -43.02
CA GLN A 41 23.04 -3.00 -42.53
C GLN A 41 23.81 -1.86 -43.24
N GLY A 42 24.66 -1.14 -42.49
CA GLY A 42 25.46 -0.05 -43.03
C GLY A 42 24.64 1.19 -43.41
N HIS A 43 23.50 1.41 -42.78
CA HIS A 43 22.62 2.56 -43.01
C HIS A 43 22.29 3.29 -41.70
N ILE A 44 21.96 4.58 -41.80
CA ILE A 44 21.29 5.35 -40.75
C ILE A 44 19.79 5.30 -40.99
N TYR A 45 19.06 4.77 -40.00
CA TYR A 45 17.61 4.72 -39.95
C TYR A 45 17.07 5.74 -38.97
N GLY A 46 16.35 6.75 -39.46
CA GLY A 46 15.69 7.77 -38.64
C GLY A 46 14.27 7.35 -38.25
N LEU A 47 14.03 7.03 -36.97
CA LEU A 47 12.71 6.71 -36.47
C LEU A 47 12.03 7.96 -35.88
N LEU A 48 10.98 8.43 -36.55
CA LEU A 48 10.27 9.66 -36.21
C LEU A 48 8.85 9.38 -35.72
N GLY A 49 8.32 10.31 -34.94
CA GLY A 49 6.94 10.24 -34.44
C GLY A 49 6.70 11.15 -33.25
N PRO A 50 5.45 11.48 -32.92
CA PRO A 50 5.12 12.29 -31.75
C PRO A 50 5.52 11.62 -30.44
N SER A 51 5.57 12.40 -29.35
CA SER A 51 5.77 11.86 -28.01
C SER A 51 4.67 10.86 -27.67
N GLY A 52 5.05 9.73 -27.07
CA GLY A 52 4.10 8.67 -26.69
C GLY A 52 3.72 7.68 -27.79
N CYS A 53 4.20 7.81 -29.04
CA CYS A 53 3.84 6.86 -30.10
C CYS A 53 4.50 5.47 -29.99
N GLY A 54 5.47 5.28 -29.07
CA GLY A 54 6.10 3.99 -28.78
C GLY A 54 7.56 3.83 -29.19
N LYS A 55 8.24 4.86 -29.73
CA LYS A 55 9.64 4.80 -30.22
C LYS A 55 10.62 4.21 -29.20
N THR A 56 10.68 4.81 -28.01
CA THR A 56 11.55 4.35 -26.92
C THR A 56 11.20 2.93 -26.47
N THR A 57 9.92 2.55 -26.50
CA THR A 57 9.47 1.18 -26.19
C THR A 57 9.99 0.19 -27.23
N LEU A 58 9.92 0.53 -28.52
CA LEU A 58 10.48 -0.27 -29.62
C LEU A 58 11.99 -0.45 -29.46
N LEU A 59 12.74 0.64 -29.22
CA LEU A 59 14.19 0.58 -29.02
C LEU A 59 14.56 -0.33 -27.84
N ARG A 60 13.80 -0.27 -26.73
CA ARG A 60 13.99 -1.15 -25.57
C ARG A 60 13.70 -2.63 -25.89
N CYS A 61 12.75 -2.91 -26.78
CA CYS A 61 12.49 -4.27 -27.28
C CYS A 61 13.64 -4.77 -28.16
N ILE A 62 14.16 -3.92 -29.07
CA ILE A 62 15.30 -4.24 -29.93
C ILE A 62 16.57 -4.55 -29.12
N VAL A 63 16.84 -3.80 -28.05
CA VAL A 63 17.99 -4.07 -27.15
C VAL A 63 17.79 -5.35 -26.32
N GLY A 64 16.56 -5.84 -26.20
CA GLY A 64 16.20 -6.99 -25.34
C GLY A 64 15.97 -6.62 -23.88
N ARG A 65 15.70 -5.35 -23.57
CA ARG A 65 15.32 -4.90 -22.21
C ARG A 65 13.85 -5.11 -21.90
N LEU A 66 13.02 -5.26 -22.94
CA LEU A 66 11.60 -5.56 -22.85
C LEU A 66 11.29 -6.75 -23.74
N ARG A 67 10.41 -7.63 -23.27
CA ARG A 67 9.94 -8.81 -24.01
C ARG A 67 8.68 -8.44 -24.77
N ILE A 68 8.65 -8.71 -26.08
CA ILE A 68 7.48 -8.51 -26.93
C ILE A 68 6.34 -9.47 -26.58
N SER A 69 5.10 -9.05 -26.82
CA SER A 69 3.89 -9.86 -26.58
C SER A 69 3.59 -10.80 -27.75
N LYS A 70 3.76 -10.33 -29.00
CA LYS A 70 3.59 -11.10 -30.25
C LYS A 70 4.58 -10.62 -31.31
N GLY A 71 4.80 -11.43 -32.34
CA GLY A 71 5.71 -11.13 -33.45
C GLY A 71 7.15 -11.59 -33.20
N ARG A 72 8.07 -11.11 -34.03
CA ARG A 72 9.50 -11.48 -33.98
C ARG A 72 10.39 -10.27 -34.19
N ILE A 73 11.45 -10.18 -33.39
CA ILE A 73 12.56 -9.22 -33.58
C ILE A 73 13.84 -10.03 -33.79
N THR A 74 14.57 -9.71 -34.85
CA THR A 74 15.94 -10.18 -35.10
C THR A 74 16.87 -8.96 -35.13
N VAL A 75 18.03 -9.09 -34.50
CA VAL A 75 19.08 -8.08 -34.44
C VAL A 75 20.36 -8.76 -34.88
N LEU A 76 21.05 -8.27 -35.90
CA LEU A 76 22.28 -8.89 -36.42
C LEU A 76 22.13 -10.41 -36.65
N GLY A 77 20.97 -10.83 -37.18
CA GLY A 77 20.66 -12.21 -37.55
C GLY A 77 20.10 -13.12 -36.44
N LYS A 78 20.05 -12.70 -35.17
CA LYS A 78 19.46 -13.54 -34.08
C LYS A 78 18.51 -12.74 -33.17
N PRO A 79 17.65 -13.40 -32.38
CA PRO A 79 16.80 -12.70 -31.43
C PRO A 79 17.61 -11.91 -30.38
N PRO A 80 17.09 -10.77 -29.88
CA PRO A 80 17.72 -10.06 -28.77
C PRO A 80 17.71 -10.93 -27.50
N ALA A 81 18.71 -10.75 -26.64
CA ALA A 81 18.94 -11.57 -25.45
C ALA A 81 19.16 -13.09 -25.70
N PHE A 82 19.44 -13.49 -26.96
CA PHE A 82 19.77 -14.87 -27.27
C PHE A 82 21.12 -15.27 -26.64
N PRO A 83 21.22 -16.44 -25.97
CA PRO A 83 22.46 -16.87 -25.31
C PRO A 83 23.67 -16.88 -26.28
N GLY A 84 24.75 -16.19 -25.91
CA GLY A 84 25.96 -16.11 -26.73
C GLY A 84 25.92 -15.13 -27.92
N HIS A 85 24.80 -14.45 -28.16
CA HIS A 85 24.63 -13.52 -29.28
C HIS A 85 25.30 -12.15 -29.07
N GLY A 86 25.61 -11.76 -27.83
CA GLY A 86 26.29 -10.47 -27.57
C GLY A 86 25.39 -9.23 -27.66
N VAL A 87 24.07 -9.43 -27.70
CA VAL A 87 23.02 -8.40 -27.62
C VAL A 87 22.08 -8.70 -26.43
N PRO A 88 22.00 -7.84 -25.39
CA PRO A 88 22.81 -6.65 -25.18
C PRO A 88 24.28 -7.01 -24.88
N GLY A 89 25.22 -6.16 -25.29
CA GLY A 89 26.65 -6.43 -25.09
C GLY A 89 27.56 -5.62 -26.01
N ARG A 90 28.73 -6.17 -26.35
CA ARG A 90 29.77 -5.45 -27.13
C ARG A 90 29.32 -5.10 -28.55
N MET A 91 28.37 -5.84 -29.11
CA MET A 91 27.92 -5.65 -30.49
C MET A 91 26.99 -4.45 -30.67
N VAL A 92 26.37 -3.96 -29.59
CA VAL A 92 25.37 -2.89 -29.63
C VAL A 92 25.74 -1.76 -28.69
N GLY A 93 25.92 -0.54 -29.22
CA GLY A 93 25.99 0.69 -28.42
C GLY A 93 24.59 1.27 -28.27
N TYR A 94 24.15 1.49 -27.04
CA TYR A 94 22.81 2.02 -26.75
C TYR A 94 22.90 3.29 -25.91
N MET A 95 22.35 4.38 -26.44
CA MET A 95 22.14 5.63 -25.71
C MET A 95 20.64 5.79 -25.43
N PRO A 96 20.18 5.61 -24.18
CA PRO A 96 18.79 5.83 -23.80
C PRO A 96 18.42 7.32 -23.72
N GLN A 97 17.13 7.65 -23.80
CA GLN A 97 16.59 9.00 -23.57
C GLN A 97 16.93 9.47 -22.14
N ASP A 98 16.55 8.68 -21.13
CA ASP A 98 16.97 8.90 -19.74
C ASP A 98 18.46 8.54 -19.57
N LEU A 99 19.27 9.52 -19.19
CA LEU A 99 20.72 9.38 -19.03
C LEU A 99 21.07 8.27 -18.03
N ALA A 100 21.69 7.18 -18.52
CA ALA A 100 22.17 6.08 -17.68
C ALA A 100 23.59 6.33 -17.11
N LEU A 101 23.81 7.52 -16.53
CA LEU A 101 25.09 7.93 -15.96
C LEU A 101 25.05 7.93 -14.42
N TYR A 102 26.20 7.72 -13.79
CA TYR A 102 26.35 7.79 -12.34
C TYR A 102 26.80 9.18 -11.92
N ASP A 103 26.00 9.87 -11.11
CA ASP A 103 26.28 11.25 -10.68
C ASP A 103 27.58 11.38 -9.88
N GLU A 104 27.95 10.35 -9.13
CA GLU A 104 29.16 10.31 -8.31
C GLU A 104 30.44 10.04 -9.14
N PHE A 105 30.33 9.71 -10.42
CA PHE A 105 31.46 9.43 -11.30
C PHE A 105 32.04 10.71 -11.91
N THR A 106 33.31 10.66 -12.30
CA THR A 106 33.87 11.62 -13.25
C THR A 106 33.59 11.18 -14.69
N ILE A 107 33.82 12.08 -15.65
CA ILE A 107 33.78 11.72 -17.08
C ILE A 107 34.74 10.56 -17.37
N SER A 108 35.96 10.63 -16.83
CA SER A 108 36.94 9.55 -16.92
C SER A 108 36.43 8.24 -16.31
N ASP A 109 35.91 8.27 -15.07
CA ASP A 109 35.40 7.08 -14.38
C ASP A 109 34.29 6.40 -15.19
N THR A 110 33.42 7.19 -15.84
CA THR A 110 32.34 6.73 -16.69
C THR A 110 32.86 5.95 -17.89
N PHE A 111 33.76 6.54 -18.67
CA PHE A 111 34.31 5.86 -19.84
C PHE A 111 35.16 4.64 -19.47
N TRP A 112 35.92 4.72 -18.38
CA TRP A 112 36.65 3.58 -17.85
C TRP A 112 35.74 2.44 -17.38
N PHE A 113 34.59 2.74 -16.79
CA PHE A 113 33.61 1.74 -16.38
C PHE A 113 33.00 1.02 -17.59
N PHE A 114 32.46 1.78 -18.55
CA PHE A 114 31.90 1.19 -19.77
C PHE A 114 32.97 0.47 -20.59
N GLY A 115 34.18 1.01 -20.67
CA GLY A 115 35.32 0.39 -21.33
C GLY A 115 35.62 -1.01 -20.79
N ARG A 116 35.65 -1.17 -19.46
CA ARG A 116 35.86 -2.46 -18.80
C ARG A 116 34.70 -3.44 -19.01
N ILE A 117 33.46 -2.97 -18.92
CA ILE A 117 32.27 -3.81 -19.13
C ILE A 117 32.25 -4.37 -20.57
N HIS A 118 32.53 -3.51 -21.56
CA HIS A 118 32.55 -3.88 -22.97
C HIS A 118 33.84 -4.60 -23.40
N GLY A 119 34.89 -4.49 -22.60
CA GLY A 119 36.10 -5.29 -22.74
C GLY A 119 37.21 -4.70 -23.57
N LEU A 120 37.28 -3.38 -23.62
CA LEU A 120 38.40 -2.65 -24.15
C LEU A 120 39.62 -2.83 -23.24
N THR A 121 40.81 -2.87 -23.84
CA THR A 121 42.07 -2.77 -23.10
C THR A 121 42.26 -1.37 -22.54
N SER A 122 43.15 -1.22 -21.56
CA SER A 122 43.45 0.09 -20.98
C SER A 122 43.95 1.10 -22.01
N LYS A 123 44.80 0.66 -22.95
CA LYS A 123 45.34 1.51 -24.02
C LYS A 123 44.27 1.96 -25.01
N GLU A 124 43.41 1.03 -25.44
CA GLU A 124 42.27 1.36 -26.32
C GLU A 124 41.30 2.32 -25.62
N THR A 125 40.99 2.06 -24.35
CA THR A 125 40.08 2.89 -23.56
C THR A 125 40.62 4.32 -23.47
N GLU A 126 41.90 4.50 -23.15
CA GLU A 126 42.52 5.82 -23.05
C GLU A 126 42.55 6.56 -24.39
N SER A 127 42.92 5.89 -25.48
CA SER A 127 42.89 6.46 -26.83
C SER A 127 41.48 6.93 -27.22
N ARG A 128 40.45 6.09 -26.96
CA ARG A 128 39.05 6.43 -27.24
C ARG A 128 38.55 7.57 -26.36
N ILE A 129 38.94 7.63 -25.08
CA ILE A 129 38.59 8.74 -24.18
C ILE A 129 39.11 10.06 -24.73
N SER A 130 40.38 10.13 -25.12
CA SER A 130 40.98 11.35 -25.67
C SER A 130 40.26 11.82 -26.92
N PHE A 131 40.00 10.91 -27.87
CA PHE A 131 39.22 11.21 -29.07
C PHE A 131 37.81 11.73 -28.73
N LEU A 132 37.08 11.06 -27.84
CA LEU A 132 35.70 11.43 -27.51
C LEU A 132 35.60 12.76 -26.77
N ILE A 133 36.59 13.09 -25.92
CA ILE A 133 36.64 14.38 -25.22
C ILE A 133 36.77 15.53 -26.23
N GLU A 134 37.68 15.40 -27.20
CA GLU A 134 37.90 16.41 -28.23
C GLU A 134 36.74 16.48 -29.23
N PHE A 135 36.25 15.32 -29.68
CA PHE A 135 35.17 15.23 -30.66
C PHE A 135 33.85 15.80 -30.13
N LEU A 136 33.48 15.46 -28.89
CA LEU A 136 32.21 15.89 -28.28
C LEU A 136 32.35 17.18 -27.47
N ASP A 137 33.52 17.83 -27.49
CA ASP A 137 33.78 19.06 -26.73
C ASP A 137 33.41 18.90 -25.23
N LEU A 138 33.91 17.83 -24.62
CA LEU A 138 33.65 17.53 -23.21
C LEU A 138 34.55 18.38 -22.30
N PRO A 139 34.07 18.78 -21.11
CA PRO A 139 34.92 19.46 -20.14
C PRO A 139 35.99 18.50 -19.59
N GLU A 140 36.87 19.01 -18.71
CA GLU A 140 37.96 18.23 -18.13
C GLU A 140 37.54 16.83 -17.65
N LYS A 141 38.36 15.82 -17.98
CA LYS A 141 38.09 14.40 -17.67
C LYS A 141 37.86 14.11 -16.18
N SER A 142 38.38 14.95 -15.30
CA SER A 142 38.26 14.88 -13.82
C SER A 142 36.95 15.45 -13.29
N LYS A 143 36.14 16.13 -14.12
CA LYS A 143 34.89 16.75 -13.69
C LYS A 143 33.83 15.69 -13.37
N LEU A 144 33.12 15.89 -12.25
CA LEU A 144 32.04 15.00 -11.81
C LEU A 144 30.80 15.15 -12.67
N VAL A 145 30.12 14.05 -12.96
CA VAL A 145 28.89 13.98 -13.76
C VAL A 145 27.79 14.85 -13.14
N ARG A 146 27.64 14.84 -11.81
CA ARG A 146 26.65 15.71 -11.13
C ARG A 146 26.85 17.21 -11.40
N ASN A 147 28.07 17.65 -11.71
CA ASN A 147 28.42 19.05 -11.95
C ASN A 147 28.36 19.42 -13.45
N LEU A 148 27.91 18.52 -14.31
CA LEU A 148 27.73 18.75 -15.74
C LEU A 148 26.33 19.32 -16.04
N SER A 149 26.25 20.23 -17.02
CA SER A 149 24.96 20.67 -17.56
C SER A 149 24.23 19.51 -18.25
N GLY A 150 22.92 19.62 -18.45
CA GLY A 150 22.12 18.58 -19.13
C GLY A 150 22.69 18.21 -20.50
N GLY A 151 23.06 19.20 -21.31
CA GLY A 151 23.72 18.99 -22.61
C GLY A 151 25.08 18.28 -22.48
N GLN A 152 25.91 18.68 -21.51
CA GLN A 152 27.19 17.99 -21.24
C GLN A 152 26.98 16.52 -20.84
N ARG A 153 26.00 16.22 -19.98
CA ARG A 153 25.67 14.84 -19.61
C ARG A 153 25.19 14.03 -20.82
N ARG A 154 24.38 14.62 -21.69
CA ARG A 154 23.95 14.02 -22.98
C ARG A 154 25.13 13.67 -23.87
N ARG A 155 26.08 14.59 -24.03
CA ARG A 155 27.33 14.34 -24.76
C ARG A 155 28.15 13.21 -24.14
N VAL A 156 28.30 13.16 -22.81
CA VAL A 156 28.98 12.03 -22.14
C VAL A 156 28.27 10.69 -22.38
N SER A 157 26.93 10.67 -22.33
CA SER A 157 26.16 9.45 -22.63
C SER A 157 26.30 9.00 -24.09
N LEU A 158 26.36 9.93 -25.04
CA LEU A 158 26.66 9.62 -26.44
C LEU A 158 28.07 9.03 -26.58
N GLY A 159 29.05 9.64 -25.92
CA GLY A 159 30.42 9.12 -25.88
C GLY A 159 30.50 7.70 -25.34
N ALA A 160 29.70 7.37 -24.31
CA ALA A 160 29.66 6.03 -23.74
C ALA A 160 29.13 4.98 -24.74
N ALA A 161 28.12 5.34 -25.55
CA ALA A 161 27.60 4.46 -26.60
C ALA A 161 28.59 4.28 -27.76
N LEU A 162 29.34 5.34 -28.12
CA LEU A 162 30.36 5.32 -29.17
C LEU A 162 31.68 4.65 -28.75
N LEU A 163 31.93 4.51 -27.44
CA LEU A 163 33.22 4.06 -26.90
C LEU A 163 33.70 2.72 -27.49
N GLN A 164 32.78 1.77 -27.66
CA GLN A 164 33.07 0.37 -27.97
C GLN A 164 33.12 0.00 -29.46
N ASN A 165 32.93 0.95 -30.39
CA ASN A 165 32.84 0.71 -31.84
C ASN A 165 31.89 -0.46 -32.19
N PRO A 166 30.59 -0.36 -31.86
CA PRO A 166 29.63 -1.44 -32.06
C PRO A 166 29.26 -1.63 -33.54
N GLN A 167 28.75 -2.82 -33.90
CA GLN A 167 28.19 -3.08 -35.23
C GLN A 167 26.82 -2.42 -35.42
N LEU A 168 26.09 -2.21 -34.32
CA LEU A 168 24.81 -1.53 -34.30
C LEU A 168 24.80 -0.45 -33.21
N LEU A 169 24.45 0.77 -33.59
CA LEU A 169 24.31 1.91 -32.68
C LEU A 169 22.83 2.30 -32.60
N ILE A 170 22.30 2.35 -31.38
CA ILE A 170 20.91 2.70 -31.08
C ILE A 170 20.93 3.99 -30.27
N LEU A 171 20.48 5.08 -30.87
CA LEU A 171 20.55 6.42 -30.28
C LEU A 171 19.16 6.98 -30.07
N ASP A 172 18.77 7.12 -28.80
CA ASP A 172 17.48 7.71 -28.42
C ASP A 172 17.66 9.20 -28.11
N GLU A 173 17.26 10.06 -29.05
CA GLU A 173 17.37 11.53 -28.97
C GLU A 173 18.78 12.05 -28.58
N PRO A 174 19.82 11.75 -29.39
CA PRO A 174 21.20 12.07 -29.01
C PRO A 174 21.56 13.56 -29.10
N THR A 175 20.85 14.35 -29.90
CA THR A 175 21.15 15.75 -30.23
C THR A 175 20.30 16.77 -29.46
N VAL A 176 19.39 16.31 -28.59
CA VAL A 176 18.54 17.19 -27.78
C VAL A 176 19.38 18.01 -26.80
N GLY A 177 19.23 19.34 -26.85
CA GLY A 177 19.98 20.27 -26.02
C GLY A 177 21.45 20.46 -26.42
N VAL A 178 21.84 20.00 -27.62
CA VAL A 178 23.17 20.22 -28.22
C VAL A 178 23.10 21.40 -29.20
N ASP A 179 24.14 22.24 -29.21
CA ASP A 179 24.24 23.38 -30.12
C ASP A 179 24.28 22.94 -31.61
N PRO A 180 23.82 23.80 -32.55
CA PRO A 180 23.73 23.43 -33.96
C PRO A 180 25.06 23.02 -34.61
N VAL A 181 26.18 23.63 -34.22
CA VAL A 181 27.50 23.38 -34.81
C VAL A 181 28.01 22.01 -34.41
N LEU A 182 27.95 21.69 -33.12
CA LEU A 182 28.35 20.38 -32.62
C LEU A 182 27.41 19.27 -33.09
N ARG A 183 26.12 19.55 -33.19
CA ARG A 183 25.14 18.64 -33.79
C ARG A 183 25.50 18.28 -35.23
N PHE A 184 25.88 19.26 -36.05
CA PHE A 184 26.36 19.00 -37.41
C PHE A 184 27.61 18.10 -37.41
N ARG A 185 28.58 18.38 -36.53
CA ARG A 185 29.78 17.52 -36.37
C ARG A 185 29.42 16.09 -35.96
N ILE A 186 28.45 15.92 -35.07
CA ILE A 186 27.96 14.61 -34.64
C ILE A 186 27.36 13.87 -35.85
N TRP A 187 26.42 14.49 -36.57
CA TRP A 187 25.79 13.88 -37.75
C TRP A 187 26.80 13.52 -38.84
N HIS A 188 27.76 14.40 -39.12
CA HIS A 188 28.83 14.12 -40.08
C HIS A 188 29.65 12.89 -39.68
N HIS A 189 30.01 12.76 -38.41
CA HIS A 189 30.73 11.60 -37.91
C HIS A 189 29.88 10.31 -38.00
N LEU A 190 28.58 10.37 -37.67
CA LEU A 190 27.68 9.23 -37.81
C LEU A 190 27.59 8.75 -39.28
N LEU A 191 27.57 9.68 -40.23
CA LEU A 191 27.61 9.36 -41.66
C LEU A 191 28.95 8.73 -42.08
N GLU A 192 30.07 9.24 -41.57
CA GLU A 192 31.41 8.67 -41.85
C GLU A 192 31.56 7.23 -41.35
N ILE A 193 31.13 6.92 -40.12
CA ILE A 193 31.27 5.56 -39.58
C ILE A 193 30.38 4.55 -40.31
N VAL A 194 29.26 5.01 -40.87
CA VAL A 194 28.32 4.20 -41.66
C VAL A 194 28.81 3.98 -43.08
N LYS A 195 29.45 4.99 -43.71
CA LYS A 195 30.02 4.87 -45.08
C LYS A 195 30.97 3.69 -45.26
N ASN A 196 31.68 3.30 -44.21
CA ASN A 196 32.59 2.16 -44.23
C ASN A 196 31.87 0.79 -44.18
N GLY A 197 30.52 0.78 -44.10
CA GLY A 197 29.68 -0.43 -44.11
C GLY A 197 29.71 -1.27 -42.83
N GLN A 198 30.54 -0.91 -41.84
CA GLN A 198 30.77 -1.70 -40.63
C GLN A 198 29.76 -1.43 -39.52
N VAL A 199 29.08 -0.28 -39.52
CA VAL A 199 28.18 0.16 -38.45
C VAL A 199 26.82 0.51 -39.03
N SER A 200 25.76 0.03 -38.39
CA SER A 200 24.38 0.40 -38.67
C SER A 200 23.84 1.25 -37.54
N ILE A 201 23.00 2.24 -37.83
CA ILE A 201 22.52 3.20 -36.82
C ILE A 201 21.00 3.29 -36.89
N ILE A 202 20.33 3.17 -35.76
CA ILE A 202 18.95 3.63 -35.59
C ILE A 202 18.93 4.82 -34.64
N ILE A 203 18.35 5.93 -35.09
CA ILE A 203 18.31 7.19 -34.36
C ILE A 203 16.87 7.68 -34.26
N THR A 204 16.44 8.05 -33.05
CA THR A 204 15.21 8.82 -32.85
C THR A 204 15.57 10.28 -32.67
N THR A 205 14.76 11.17 -33.24
CA THR A 205 14.93 12.60 -33.06
C THR A 205 13.57 13.28 -33.07
N HIS A 206 13.45 14.35 -32.29
CA HIS A 206 12.32 15.27 -32.34
C HIS A 206 12.50 16.36 -33.41
N TYR A 207 13.72 16.56 -33.91
CA TYR A 207 14.00 17.48 -35.00
C TYR A 207 13.88 16.74 -36.33
N ILE A 208 12.69 16.80 -36.94
CA ILE A 208 12.38 16.07 -38.18
C ILE A 208 13.40 16.37 -39.29
N GLU A 209 13.88 17.61 -39.37
CA GLU A 209 14.82 18.02 -40.42
C GLU A 209 16.23 17.40 -40.26
N GLU A 210 16.61 16.92 -39.07
CA GLU A 210 17.85 16.16 -38.88
C GLU A 210 17.77 14.79 -39.57
N ALA A 211 16.58 14.18 -39.54
CA ALA A 211 16.35 12.86 -40.12
C ALA A 211 16.37 12.87 -41.65
N ARG A 212 16.33 14.04 -42.29
CA ARG A 212 16.55 14.19 -43.72
C ARG A 212 17.93 13.68 -44.17
N GLN A 213 18.91 13.69 -43.28
CA GLN A 213 20.27 13.17 -43.54
C GLN A 213 20.35 11.64 -43.40
N ALA A 214 19.30 11.00 -42.87
CA ALA A 214 19.24 9.54 -42.75
C ALA A 214 19.02 8.89 -44.12
N ASN A 215 19.53 7.67 -44.29
CA ASN A 215 19.33 6.93 -45.53
C ASN A 215 17.88 6.45 -45.69
N VAL A 216 17.26 6.07 -44.58
CA VAL A 216 15.86 5.63 -44.50
C VAL A 216 15.21 6.29 -43.29
N VAL A 217 13.95 6.69 -43.42
CA VAL A 217 13.15 7.16 -42.29
C VAL A 217 11.89 6.33 -42.12
N GLY A 218 11.59 6.02 -40.86
CA GLY A 218 10.35 5.38 -40.43
C GLY A 218 9.48 6.38 -39.69
N LEU A 219 8.24 6.56 -40.14
CA LEU A 219 7.28 7.49 -39.56
C LEU A 219 6.28 6.72 -38.69
N MET A 220 6.26 6.95 -37.38
CA MET A 220 5.53 6.12 -36.43
C MET A 220 4.44 6.91 -35.68
N ARG A 221 3.24 6.33 -35.56
CA ARG A 221 2.10 6.92 -34.85
C ARG A 221 1.24 5.83 -34.20
N ASN A 222 0.78 6.06 -32.97
CA ASN A 222 -0.10 5.15 -32.21
C ASN A 222 0.36 3.67 -32.21
N GLY A 223 1.67 3.43 -32.11
CA GLY A 223 2.23 2.08 -32.10
C GLY A 223 2.41 1.42 -33.48
N ASN A 224 2.09 2.12 -34.57
CA ASN A 224 2.14 1.62 -35.95
C ASN A 224 3.14 2.41 -36.79
N LEU A 225 3.71 1.78 -37.81
CA LEU A 225 4.54 2.44 -38.83
C LEU A 225 3.63 2.91 -39.97
N LEU A 226 3.61 4.22 -40.23
CA LEU A 226 2.82 4.85 -41.29
C LEU A 226 3.51 4.74 -42.64
N ALA A 227 4.82 4.96 -42.66
CA ALA A 227 5.64 4.91 -43.86
C ALA A 227 7.09 4.58 -43.52
N GLU A 228 7.78 3.93 -44.46
CA GLU A 228 9.18 3.55 -44.39
C GLU A 228 9.81 3.74 -45.77
N ALA A 229 10.65 4.75 -45.94
CA ALA A 229 11.32 5.04 -47.21
C ALA A 229 12.45 6.06 -47.04
N PRO A 230 13.31 6.24 -48.06
CA PRO A 230 14.26 7.36 -48.09
C PRO A 230 13.53 8.71 -47.98
N PRO A 231 14.07 9.69 -47.23
CA PRO A 231 13.41 11.00 -47.01
C PRO A 231 12.99 11.70 -48.30
N GLU A 232 13.87 11.72 -49.31
CA GLU A 232 13.60 12.38 -50.60
C GLU A 232 12.43 11.74 -51.35
N LYS A 233 12.30 10.40 -51.26
CA LYS A 233 11.21 9.67 -51.90
C LYS A 233 9.86 9.97 -51.24
N LEU A 234 9.83 10.07 -49.90
CA LEU A 234 8.61 10.44 -49.17
C LEU A 234 8.16 11.86 -49.49
N MET A 235 9.10 12.80 -49.55
CA MET A 235 8.82 14.18 -49.93
C MET A 235 8.25 14.28 -51.35
N GLN A 236 8.82 13.54 -52.30
CA GLN A 236 8.32 13.47 -53.69
C GLN A 236 6.93 12.83 -53.78
N GLN A 237 6.68 11.74 -53.06
CA GLN A 237 5.39 11.04 -53.06
C GLN A 237 4.23 11.91 -52.57
N HIS A 238 4.49 12.80 -51.60
CA HIS A 238 3.51 13.71 -51.02
C HIS A 238 3.61 15.15 -51.55
N GLY A 239 4.35 15.40 -52.64
CA GLY A 239 4.49 16.73 -53.24
C GLY A 239 4.96 17.83 -52.27
N SER A 240 5.69 17.46 -51.22
CA SER A 240 5.99 18.29 -50.05
C SER A 240 7.41 18.87 -50.10
N LEU A 241 7.57 20.13 -49.69
CA LEU A 241 8.86 20.82 -49.67
C LEU A 241 9.74 20.44 -48.47
N THR A 242 9.14 19.92 -47.40
CA THR A 242 9.84 19.52 -46.16
C THR A 242 9.41 18.13 -45.72
N LEU A 243 10.26 17.42 -44.98
CA LEU A 243 9.91 16.10 -44.43
C LEU A 243 8.80 16.22 -43.37
N GLU A 244 8.75 17.34 -42.66
CA GLU A 244 7.72 17.64 -41.67
C GLU A 244 6.32 17.78 -42.28
N SER A 245 6.19 18.44 -43.44
CA SER A 245 4.89 18.57 -44.13
C SER A 245 4.37 17.21 -44.62
N ALA A 246 5.24 16.39 -45.22
CA ALA A 246 4.90 15.03 -45.61
C ALA A 246 4.47 14.17 -44.39
N PHE A 247 5.13 14.33 -43.24
CA PHE A 247 4.76 13.61 -42.02
C PHE A 247 3.40 14.03 -41.47
N LEU A 248 3.09 15.33 -41.49
CA LEU A 248 1.80 15.86 -41.04
C LEU A 248 0.63 15.35 -41.90
N GLU A 249 0.82 15.28 -43.22
CA GLU A 249 -0.20 14.75 -44.15
C GLU A 249 -0.49 13.26 -43.90
N LEU A 250 0.57 12.46 -43.72
CA LEU A 250 0.45 11.04 -43.35
C LEU A 250 -0.25 10.85 -41.99
N CYS A 251 0.01 11.76 -41.05
CA CYS A 251 -0.69 11.78 -39.78
C CYS A 251 -2.19 12.07 -39.96
N GLN A 252 -2.55 13.11 -40.71
CA GLN A 252 -3.96 13.49 -40.92
C GLN A 252 -4.76 12.41 -41.64
N SER A 253 -4.20 11.79 -42.67
CA SER A 253 -4.84 10.68 -43.39
C SER A 253 -5.07 9.45 -42.50
N SER A 254 -4.14 9.16 -41.58
CA SER A 254 -4.32 8.07 -40.62
C SER A 254 -5.47 8.31 -39.62
N ASP A 255 -5.66 9.55 -39.16
CA ASP A 255 -6.74 9.88 -38.21
C ASP A 255 -8.13 9.83 -38.89
N GLN A 256 -8.21 10.24 -40.15
CA GLN A 256 -9.44 10.15 -40.95
C GLN A 256 -9.84 8.69 -41.19
N SER A 257 -8.87 7.83 -41.50
CA SER A 257 -9.10 6.39 -41.72
C SER A 257 -9.58 5.67 -40.46
N ALA A 258 -9.01 6.01 -39.29
CA ALA A 258 -9.44 5.47 -38.00
C ALA A 258 -10.88 5.91 -37.62
N SER A 259 -11.26 7.13 -37.98
CA SER A 259 -12.61 7.66 -37.72
C SER A 259 -13.69 6.99 -38.58
N GLN A 260 -13.37 6.61 -39.81
CA GLN A 260 -14.30 5.88 -40.70
C GLN A 260 -14.48 4.40 -40.31
N LEU A 261 -13.43 3.74 -39.80
CA LEU A 261 -13.51 2.35 -39.31
C LEU A 261 -14.41 2.23 -38.07
N HIS A 262 -14.41 3.22 -37.18
CA HIS A 262 -15.32 3.24 -36.03
C HIS A 262 -16.79 3.43 -36.42
N LEU A 263 -17.08 4.22 -37.47
CA LEU A 263 -18.45 4.40 -37.98
C LEU A 263 -18.99 3.15 -38.70
N ASN A 264 -18.13 2.37 -39.35
CA ASN A 264 -18.52 1.13 -40.04
C ASN A 264 -18.69 -0.07 -39.08
N ALA A 265 -17.98 -0.08 -37.95
CA ALA A 265 -18.12 -1.14 -36.94
C ALA A 265 -19.48 -1.11 -36.22
N GLU A 266 -20.04 0.07 -35.96
CA GLU A 266 -21.37 0.23 -35.35
C GLU A 266 -22.53 -0.10 -36.33
N GLY A 267 -22.25 -0.16 -37.64
CA GLY A 267 -23.23 -0.53 -38.67
C GLY A 267 -23.38 -2.05 -38.87
N ALA A 268 -22.33 -2.83 -38.62
CA ALA A 268 -22.28 -4.26 -38.92
C ALA A 268 -22.84 -5.16 -37.79
N GLU A 269 -23.03 -4.65 -36.57
CA GLU A 269 -23.58 -5.42 -35.44
C GLU A 269 -25.12 -5.54 -35.46
N LYS A 270 -25.81 -4.95 -36.45
CA LYS A 270 -27.29 -4.96 -36.53
C LYS A 270 -27.91 -5.99 -37.48
N GLU A 271 -27.14 -6.77 -38.24
CA GLU A 271 -27.70 -7.70 -39.23
C GLU A 271 -27.43 -9.21 -38.98
N LEU A 272 -26.75 -9.60 -37.89
CA LEU A 272 -26.45 -11.00 -37.62
C LEU A 272 -27.15 -11.60 -36.38
N HIS A 273 -28.44 -11.26 -36.19
CA HIS A 273 -29.31 -11.94 -35.22
C HIS A 273 -30.64 -12.32 -35.87
N GLN A 274 -30.61 -13.18 -36.90
CA GLN A 274 -31.78 -13.93 -37.38
C GLN A 274 -31.35 -15.06 -38.32
N HIS A 275 -30.77 -16.14 -37.78
CA HIS A 275 -31.12 -17.51 -38.16
C HIS A 275 -30.38 -18.51 -37.26
N SER A 276 -31.17 -19.34 -36.59
CA SER A 276 -30.80 -20.42 -35.70
C SER A 276 -30.37 -21.69 -36.44
N GLU A 277 -29.44 -22.40 -35.81
CA GLU A 277 -29.37 -23.87 -35.64
C GLU A 277 -29.55 -24.76 -36.88
N ASP A 278 -28.45 -25.39 -37.34
CA ASP A 278 -28.38 -26.85 -37.48
C ASP A 278 -26.93 -27.34 -37.67
N CYS A 279 -26.69 -28.57 -37.22
CA CYS A 279 -25.43 -29.32 -37.22
C CYS A 279 -24.87 -29.59 -38.63
N ASP A 280 -23.55 -29.59 -38.80
CA ASP A 280 -22.72 -30.81 -38.86
C ASP A 280 -21.32 -30.53 -39.43
N GLU A 281 -20.36 -31.34 -38.96
CA GLU A 281 -19.00 -31.38 -39.46
C GLU A 281 -18.92 -31.76 -40.95
N SER A 282 -17.92 -31.18 -41.61
CA SER A 282 -17.24 -31.64 -42.83
C SER A 282 -17.95 -31.51 -44.19
N PHE A 283 -17.54 -30.48 -44.95
CA PHE A 283 -17.21 -30.69 -46.35
C PHE A 283 -16.07 -29.77 -46.82
N LEU A 284 -15.24 -30.35 -47.66
CA LEU A 284 -13.92 -29.93 -48.12
C LEU A 284 -13.95 -28.83 -49.20
N ILE A 285 -12.87 -28.05 -49.20
CA ILE A 285 -12.04 -27.64 -50.36
C ILE A 285 -12.79 -27.22 -51.64
N LEU A 286 -12.61 -25.95 -52.07
CA LEU A 286 -12.13 -25.61 -53.41
C LEU A 286 -11.73 -24.12 -53.56
N SER A 287 -10.40 -23.94 -53.68
CA SER A 287 -9.64 -23.02 -54.55
C SER A 287 -10.02 -21.54 -54.69
N GLY A 288 -9.06 -20.68 -54.32
CA GLY A 288 -8.90 -19.30 -54.81
C GLY A 288 -7.53 -18.74 -54.41
N SER A 289 -6.49 -19.16 -55.12
CA SER A 289 -5.06 -18.98 -54.86
C SER A 289 -4.60 -17.54 -54.60
N ILE A 290 -3.98 -17.30 -53.44
CA ILE A 290 -2.87 -16.33 -53.30
C ILE A 290 -1.74 -17.06 -52.58
N ASN A 291 -0.64 -17.27 -53.29
CA ASN A 291 0.55 -17.96 -52.83
C ASN A 291 1.12 -17.30 -51.57
N GLN A 292 1.00 -17.97 -50.42
CA GLN A 292 1.85 -17.74 -49.26
C GLN A 292 2.92 -18.84 -49.27
N GLU A 293 4.12 -18.49 -49.73
CA GLU A 293 5.31 -19.30 -49.49
C GLU A 293 5.50 -19.44 -47.97
N VAL A 294 5.22 -20.63 -47.45
CA VAL A 294 5.59 -21.01 -46.09
C VAL A 294 7.11 -21.16 -46.06
N MET A 295 7.82 -20.08 -45.69
CA MET A 295 9.23 -20.17 -45.33
C MET A 295 9.38 -21.01 -44.06
N GLU A 296 9.99 -22.19 -44.17
CA GLU A 296 10.40 -23.04 -43.04
C GLU A 296 11.26 -22.25 -42.04
N GLU A 297 10.91 -22.35 -40.75
CA GLU A 297 11.70 -21.78 -39.65
C GLU A 297 13.04 -22.51 -39.50
N PRO A 298 14.20 -21.82 -39.57
CA PRO A 298 15.44 -22.42 -39.10
C PRO A 298 15.36 -22.54 -37.57
N LYS A 299 15.18 -23.77 -37.07
CA LYS A 299 15.31 -24.11 -35.65
C LYS A 299 16.76 -23.85 -35.21
N LEU A 300 17.07 -22.64 -34.74
CA LEU A 300 18.36 -22.33 -34.12
C LEU A 300 18.52 -23.21 -32.86
N ARG A 301 19.29 -24.30 -32.95
CA ARG A 301 19.64 -25.14 -31.79
C ARG A 301 20.62 -24.38 -30.89
N VAL A 302 20.28 -24.26 -29.60
CA VAL A 302 21.19 -23.74 -28.58
C VAL A 302 22.14 -24.86 -28.16
N ASP A 303 23.43 -24.64 -28.33
CA ASP A 303 24.47 -25.56 -27.86
C ASP A 303 24.63 -25.41 -26.33
N TRP A 304 24.40 -26.50 -25.58
CA TRP A 304 24.38 -26.50 -24.10
C TRP A 304 25.71 -26.04 -23.49
N ASN A 305 26.83 -26.28 -24.17
CA ASN A 305 28.16 -25.83 -23.75
C ASN A 305 28.33 -24.29 -23.84
N VAL A 306 27.62 -23.65 -24.77
CA VAL A 306 27.62 -22.18 -24.92
C VAL A 306 26.72 -21.55 -23.86
N TRP A 307 25.59 -22.17 -23.54
CA TRP A 307 24.70 -21.73 -22.46
C TRP A 307 25.40 -21.77 -21.09
N GLY A 308 26.12 -22.85 -20.77
CA GLY A 308 26.85 -23.01 -19.51
C GLY A 308 27.97 -21.97 -19.28
N LYS A 309 28.73 -21.62 -20.32
CA LYS A 309 29.80 -20.60 -20.24
C LYS A 309 29.28 -19.16 -20.08
N HIS A 310 28.02 -18.90 -20.44
CA HIS A 310 27.40 -17.58 -20.35
C HIS A 310 26.65 -17.31 -19.04
N ILE A 311 26.41 -18.33 -18.22
CA ILE A 311 25.79 -18.21 -16.89
C ILE A 311 26.77 -17.61 -15.87
N PHE A 312 28.07 -17.88 -16.01
CA PHE A 312 29.07 -17.35 -15.08
C PHE A 312 29.45 -15.90 -15.42
N PRO A 313 29.32 -14.95 -14.48
CA PRO A 313 29.72 -13.58 -14.70
C PRO A 313 31.23 -13.50 -14.98
N LYS A 314 31.61 -12.82 -16.07
CA LYS A 314 33.03 -12.61 -16.39
C LYS A 314 33.70 -11.84 -15.24
N TRP A 315 34.83 -12.34 -14.74
CA TRP A 315 35.61 -11.69 -13.66
C TRP A 315 35.87 -10.20 -13.91
N ARG A 316 36.12 -9.82 -15.16
CA ARG A 316 36.27 -8.41 -15.55
C ARG A 316 35.04 -7.56 -15.24
N ASN A 317 33.84 -8.09 -15.47
CA ASN A 317 32.59 -7.37 -15.20
C ASN A 317 32.34 -7.25 -13.70
N ILE A 318 32.63 -8.31 -12.94
CA ILE A 318 32.55 -8.30 -11.47
C ILE A 318 33.53 -7.26 -10.91
N ALA A 319 34.78 -7.27 -11.38
CA ALA A 319 35.80 -6.29 -10.98
C ALA A 319 35.36 -4.85 -11.32
N ALA A 320 34.80 -4.62 -12.51
CA ALA A 320 34.27 -3.31 -12.89
C ALA A 320 33.12 -2.84 -11.97
N LEU A 321 32.22 -3.75 -11.58
CA LEU A 321 31.13 -3.45 -10.64
C LEU A 321 31.62 -3.21 -9.22
N MET A 322 32.65 -3.94 -8.76
CA MET A 322 33.28 -3.70 -7.46
C MET A 322 34.00 -2.35 -7.43
N ILE A 323 34.79 -2.02 -8.44
CA ILE A 323 35.44 -0.71 -8.57
C ILE A 323 34.38 0.41 -8.59
N LYS A 324 33.29 0.24 -9.35
CA LYS A 324 32.17 1.19 -9.37
C LYS A 324 31.62 1.42 -7.96
N THR A 325 31.32 0.34 -7.25
CA THR A 325 30.73 0.41 -5.90
C THR A 325 31.70 1.07 -4.93
N PHE A 326 32.99 0.76 -5.02
CA PHE A 326 34.03 1.37 -4.19
C PHE A 326 34.18 2.88 -4.44
N VAL A 327 34.21 3.31 -5.71
CA VAL A 327 34.27 4.74 -6.07
C VAL A 327 33.05 5.48 -5.53
N ARG A 328 31.86 4.89 -5.65
CA ARG A 328 30.61 5.44 -5.12
C ARG A 328 30.61 5.56 -3.60
N MET A 329 31.05 4.51 -2.90
CA MET A 329 31.20 4.49 -1.43
C MET A 329 32.16 5.58 -0.96
N LYS A 330 33.37 5.66 -1.54
CA LYS A 330 34.38 6.65 -1.16
C LYS A 330 33.89 8.10 -1.31
N ARG A 331 33.00 8.37 -2.27
CA ARG A 331 32.48 9.71 -2.56
C ARG A 331 31.17 10.06 -1.84
N MET A 332 30.57 9.11 -1.11
CA MET A 332 29.37 9.32 -0.28
C MET A 332 29.60 8.97 1.20
N PRO A 333 30.49 9.70 1.90
CA PRO A 333 30.80 9.40 3.29
C PRO A 333 29.58 9.52 4.22
N GLY A 334 28.66 10.45 3.95
CA GLY A 334 27.44 10.63 4.75
C GLY A 334 26.54 9.40 4.80
N SER A 335 26.37 8.70 3.67
CA SER A 335 25.57 7.47 3.60
C SER A 335 26.22 6.34 4.39
N LEU A 336 27.56 6.21 4.32
CA LEU A 336 28.33 5.25 5.10
C LEU A 336 28.21 5.54 6.60
N CYS A 337 28.43 6.80 7.00
CA CYS A 337 28.26 7.20 8.40
C CYS A 337 26.86 6.88 8.89
N PHE A 338 25.81 7.19 8.14
CA PHE A 338 24.44 6.87 8.56
C PHE A 338 24.21 5.36 8.70
N GLN A 339 24.66 4.58 7.72
CA GLN A 339 24.45 3.13 7.71
C GLN A 339 25.15 2.40 8.86
N PHE A 340 26.31 2.89 9.31
CA PHE A 340 27.07 2.26 10.41
C PHE A 340 26.84 2.93 11.77
N LEU A 341 26.66 4.25 11.83
CA LEU A 341 26.50 4.99 13.09
C LEU A 341 25.06 4.92 13.62
N LEU A 342 24.04 4.93 12.75
CA LEU A 342 22.65 4.90 13.19
C LEU A 342 22.32 3.63 13.99
N PRO A 343 22.68 2.40 13.56
CA PRO A 343 22.45 1.21 14.38
C PRO A 343 23.14 1.27 15.74
N VAL A 344 24.37 1.81 15.79
CA VAL A 344 25.11 1.98 17.05
C VAL A 344 24.37 2.95 17.98
N ILE A 345 23.91 4.09 17.47
CA ILE A 345 23.13 5.07 18.23
C ILE A 345 21.82 4.45 18.70
N GLN A 346 21.11 3.71 17.84
CA GLN A 346 19.85 3.04 18.17
C GLN A 346 20.04 2.02 19.29
N ILE A 347 21.06 1.17 19.21
CA ILE A 347 21.38 0.19 20.26
C ILE A 347 21.74 0.90 21.56
N SER A 348 22.56 1.96 21.49
CA SER A 348 22.98 2.73 22.67
C SER A 348 21.78 3.39 23.36
N LEU A 349 20.88 4.00 22.58
CA LEU A 349 19.65 4.60 23.09
C LEU A 349 18.68 3.55 23.64
N MET A 350 18.55 2.40 22.98
CA MET A 350 17.73 1.29 23.47
C MET A 350 18.22 0.82 24.85
N CYS A 351 19.53 0.63 25.01
CA CYS A 351 20.12 0.26 26.30
C CYS A 351 19.93 1.35 27.37
N LEU A 352 20.06 2.62 27.00
CA LEU A 352 19.83 3.76 27.92
C LEU A 352 18.35 3.90 28.33
N CYS A 353 17.42 3.69 27.40
CA CYS A 353 15.98 3.83 27.64
C CYS A 353 15.37 2.65 28.41
N ILE A 354 15.87 1.43 28.21
CA ILE A 354 15.40 0.26 28.95
C ILE A 354 15.86 0.33 30.42
N GLY A 355 17.03 0.92 30.69
CA GLY A 355 17.58 1.03 32.04
C GLY A 355 18.15 -0.29 32.59
N GLY A 356 18.59 -0.27 33.85
CA GLY A 356 19.07 -1.46 34.59
C GLY A 356 17.96 -2.08 35.45
N GLU A 357 18.31 -3.09 36.25
CA GLU A 357 17.35 -3.71 37.17
C GLU A 357 16.78 -2.70 38.21
N PRO A 358 15.45 -2.66 38.41
CA PRO A 358 14.83 -1.75 39.37
C PRO A 358 15.19 -2.13 40.81
N LYS A 359 15.55 -1.12 41.62
CA LYS A 359 15.91 -1.25 43.04
C LYS A 359 14.86 -0.55 43.91
N GLU A 360 14.78 -0.92 45.19
CA GLU A 360 13.89 -0.32 46.21
C GLU A 360 12.39 -0.50 45.92
N ILE A 361 11.98 -1.65 45.39
CA ILE A 361 10.57 -1.95 45.12
C ILE A 361 9.83 -2.16 46.44
N GLN A 362 8.97 -1.22 46.84
CA GLN A 362 8.14 -1.37 48.04
C GLN A 362 6.97 -2.34 47.81
N VAL A 363 6.87 -3.35 48.69
CA VAL A 363 5.84 -4.39 48.62
C VAL A 363 5.17 -4.54 49.97
N ALA A 364 3.83 -4.48 49.98
CA ALA A 364 3.05 -4.69 51.18
C ALA A 364 2.94 -6.19 51.50
N VAL A 365 3.16 -6.56 52.75
CA VAL A 365 3.03 -7.94 53.23
C VAL A 365 1.88 -8.00 54.22
N VAL A 366 0.87 -8.81 53.91
CA VAL A 366 -0.30 -9.09 54.75
C VAL A 366 -0.18 -10.51 55.26
N ASN A 367 0.31 -10.67 56.49
CA ASN A 367 0.43 -11.98 57.12
C ASN A 367 -0.66 -12.16 58.18
N ASN A 368 -1.70 -12.93 57.87
CA ASN A 368 -2.80 -13.21 58.79
C ASN A 368 -2.61 -14.53 59.56
N GLU A 369 -1.44 -15.16 59.47
CA GLU A 369 -1.14 -16.44 60.10
C GLU A 369 -1.21 -16.36 61.63
N THR A 370 -1.96 -17.27 62.25
CA THR A 370 -2.18 -17.31 63.71
C THR A 370 -1.48 -18.46 64.43
N ASP A 371 -0.92 -19.42 63.69
CA ASP A 371 -0.30 -20.64 64.24
C ASP A 371 1.23 -20.51 64.36
N GLY A 372 1.83 -21.25 65.31
CA GLY A 372 3.27 -21.20 65.63
C GLY A 372 4.23 -21.89 64.65
N LEU A 373 3.79 -22.21 63.43
CA LEU A 373 4.63 -22.72 62.34
C LEU A 373 5.05 -21.54 61.44
N PHE A 374 6.35 -21.40 61.15
CA PHE A 374 6.91 -20.18 60.53
C PHE A 374 7.19 -20.30 59.02
N PHE A 375 6.39 -21.03 58.23
CA PHE A 375 6.68 -21.18 56.80
C PHE A 375 6.49 -19.88 56.01
N SER A 376 5.51 -19.04 56.37
CA SER A 376 5.33 -17.71 55.75
C SER A 376 6.59 -16.84 55.96
N GLN A 377 7.11 -16.80 57.18
CA GLN A 377 8.30 -16.03 57.54
C GLN A 377 9.57 -16.57 56.85
N SER A 378 9.69 -17.89 56.71
CA SER A 378 10.81 -18.53 56.00
C SER A 378 10.78 -18.19 54.50
N LEU A 379 9.62 -18.18 53.86
CA LEU A 379 9.49 -17.75 52.45
C LEU A 379 9.89 -16.28 52.28
N LEU A 380 9.42 -15.40 53.17
CA LEU A 380 9.75 -13.97 53.14
C LEU A 380 11.24 -13.70 53.39
N TRP A 381 11.93 -14.57 54.13
CA TRP A 381 13.38 -14.46 54.35
C TRP A 381 14.20 -14.70 53.08
N HIS A 382 13.72 -15.57 52.18
CA HIS A 382 14.37 -15.81 50.89
C HIS A 382 14.09 -14.71 49.85
N LEU A 383 13.18 -13.78 50.13
CA LEU A 383 12.91 -12.65 49.25
C LEU A 383 14.03 -11.61 49.40
N ASP A 384 14.63 -11.25 48.27
CA ASP A 384 15.79 -10.36 48.19
C ASP A 384 15.50 -8.95 48.75
N ASN A 385 15.90 -8.72 49.99
CA ASN A 385 15.73 -7.45 50.69
C ASN A 385 16.57 -6.30 50.13
N SER A 386 17.52 -6.56 49.22
CA SER A 386 18.32 -5.50 48.57
C SER A 386 17.57 -4.83 47.42
N SER A 387 16.66 -5.56 46.77
CA SER A 387 15.87 -5.09 45.63
C SER A 387 14.40 -4.85 46.00
N VAL A 388 13.86 -5.63 46.94
CA VAL A 388 12.45 -5.60 47.37
C VAL A 388 12.36 -5.23 48.85
N HIS A 389 11.72 -4.09 49.16
CA HIS A 389 11.52 -3.63 50.52
C HIS A 389 10.15 -4.10 51.04
N GLN A 390 10.16 -5.04 51.98
CA GLN A 390 8.96 -5.66 52.56
C GLN A 390 8.37 -4.78 53.66
N VAL A 391 7.08 -4.42 53.56
CA VAL A 391 6.38 -3.57 54.53
C VAL A 391 5.17 -4.32 55.09
N PHE A 392 5.21 -4.69 56.37
CA PHE A 392 4.12 -5.44 57.01
C PHE A 392 2.94 -4.53 57.37
N VAL A 393 1.76 -4.83 56.83
CA VAL A 393 0.55 -4.00 56.99
C VAL A 393 -0.72 -4.86 57.04
N ASN A 394 -1.79 -4.31 57.60
CA ASN A 394 -3.11 -4.95 57.57
C ASN A 394 -3.72 -4.90 56.16
N GLN A 395 -4.60 -5.85 55.84
CA GLN A 395 -5.21 -5.98 54.51
C GLN A 395 -5.83 -4.69 53.97
N SER A 396 -6.57 -3.94 54.80
CA SER A 396 -7.20 -2.67 54.39
C SER A 396 -6.17 -1.58 54.06
N LYS A 397 -5.06 -1.51 54.79
CA LYS A 397 -3.97 -0.56 54.53
C LYS A 397 -3.12 -0.97 53.32
N ALA A 398 -2.96 -2.27 53.08
CA ALA A 398 -2.26 -2.78 51.91
C ALA A 398 -2.98 -2.38 50.61
N ILE A 399 -4.30 -2.57 50.57
CA ILE A 399 -5.13 -2.21 49.41
C ILE A 399 -5.10 -0.70 49.18
N ALA A 400 -5.37 0.10 50.21
CA ALA A 400 -5.31 1.57 50.11
C ALA A 400 -3.91 2.08 49.70
N GLY A 401 -2.84 1.46 50.20
CA GLY A 401 -1.48 1.82 49.85
C GLY A 401 -1.09 1.50 48.39
N VAL A 402 -1.66 0.45 47.79
CA VAL A 402 -1.48 0.20 46.34
C VAL A 402 -2.29 1.21 45.52
N GLU A 403 -3.51 1.53 45.94
CA GLU A 403 -4.36 2.53 45.28
C GLU A 403 -3.67 3.90 45.26
N ASP A 404 -3.11 4.31 46.40
CA ASP A 404 -2.36 5.57 46.57
C ASP A 404 -0.95 5.54 45.95
N GLY A 405 -0.49 4.38 45.45
CA GLY A 405 0.82 4.21 44.79
C GLY A 405 2.01 4.16 45.75
N GLN A 406 1.79 3.85 47.02
CA GLN A 406 2.84 3.60 48.01
C GLN A 406 3.50 2.22 47.84
N TYR A 407 2.74 1.22 47.36
CA TYR A 407 3.23 -0.15 47.16
C TYR A 407 3.02 -0.62 45.72
N TRP A 408 3.99 -1.36 45.18
CA TRP A 408 3.94 -1.93 43.82
C TRP A 408 3.27 -3.31 43.75
N GLY A 409 3.00 -3.91 44.90
CA GLY A 409 2.27 -5.16 45.02
C GLY A 409 1.97 -5.53 46.47
N ILE A 410 1.12 -6.53 46.65
CA ILE A 410 0.71 -7.10 47.93
C ILE A 410 1.01 -8.59 47.93
N ILE A 411 1.68 -9.07 48.97
CA ILE A 411 1.88 -10.50 49.24
C ILE A 411 1.03 -10.85 50.46
N GLY A 412 0.07 -11.76 50.29
CA GLY A 412 -0.88 -12.16 51.31
C GLY A 412 -0.77 -13.63 51.70
N PHE A 413 -0.81 -13.89 53.01
CA PHE A 413 -0.86 -15.23 53.59
C PHE A 413 -2.18 -15.41 54.36
N GLY A 414 -2.85 -16.55 54.15
CA GLY A 414 -4.07 -16.92 54.86
C GLY A 414 -3.82 -17.35 56.32
N ALA A 415 -4.87 -17.37 57.14
CA ALA A 415 -4.74 -17.60 58.59
C ALA A 415 -4.14 -18.96 59.00
N ASN A 416 -4.36 -20.00 58.19
CA ASN A 416 -3.84 -21.36 58.41
C ASN A 416 -2.81 -21.77 57.35
N PHE A 417 -2.08 -20.82 56.78
CA PHE A 417 -1.20 -21.03 55.64
C PHE A 417 -0.20 -22.18 55.85
N SER A 418 0.61 -22.15 56.91
CA SER A 418 1.62 -23.19 57.17
C SER A 418 1.02 -24.57 57.40
N LYS A 419 -0.13 -24.63 58.09
CA LYS A 419 -0.84 -25.89 58.37
C LYS A 419 -1.37 -26.52 57.08
N TYR A 420 -2.00 -25.71 56.22
CA TYR A 420 -2.50 -26.20 54.93
C TYR A 420 -1.37 -26.56 53.97
N LEU A 421 -0.27 -25.80 53.96
CA LEU A 421 0.91 -26.13 53.18
C LEU A 421 1.55 -27.46 53.63
N LEU A 422 1.62 -27.72 54.93
CA LEU A 422 2.10 -29.00 55.47
C LEU A 422 1.20 -30.17 55.08
N LEU A 423 -0.12 -30.01 55.16
CA LEU A 423 -1.08 -31.03 54.70
C LEU A 423 -0.92 -31.33 53.21
N ARG A 424 -0.66 -30.32 52.38
CA ARG A 424 -0.36 -30.51 50.95
C ARG A 424 0.93 -31.30 50.70
N ILE A 425 1.90 -31.22 51.60
CA ILE A 425 3.17 -31.95 51.51
C ILE A 425 2.99 -33.41 51.98
N MET A 426 2.20 -33.63 53.03
CA MET A 426 2.05 -34.94 53.68
C MET A 426 0.99 -35.84 53.03
N GLU A 427 -0.08 -35.27 52.47
CA GLU A 427 -1.21 -36.03 51.95
C GLU A 427 -1.21 -36.10 50.41
N LYS A 428 -1.51 -37.28 49.86
CA LYS A 428 -1.55 -37.52 48.40
C LYS A 428 -2.79 -36.91 47.72
N GLN A 429 -3.87 -36.70 48.46
CA GLN A 429 -5.10 -36.06 47.98
C GLN A 429 -5.60 -35.07 49.03
N VAL A 430 -5.80 -33.83 48.62
CA VAL A 430 -6.25 -32.72 49.47
C VAL A 430 -7.41 -32.00 48.82
N THR A 431 -8.28 -31.39 49.62
CA THR A 431 -9.43 -30.61 49.14
C THR A 431 -8.99 -29.26 48.56
N GLU A 432 -9.80 -28.69 47.67
CA GLU A 432 -9.50 -27.39 47.04
C GLU A 432 -9.34 -26.24 48.05
N GLN A 433 -10.06 -26.30 49.17
CA GLN A 433 -9.94 -25.35 50.28
C GLN A 433 -8.55 -25.39 50.95
N ILE A 434 -7.96 -26.59 51.08
CA ILE A 434 -6.60 -26.76 51.62
C ILE A 434 -5.57 -26.27 50.60
N VAL A 435 -5.82 -26.48 49.30
CA VAL A 435 -4.95 -25.96 48.24
C VAL A 435 -4.96 -24.43 48.21
N ASP A 436 -6.14 -23.81 48.31
CA ASP A 436 -6.28 -22.36 48.32
C ASP A 436 -5.71 -21.74 49.60
N GLY A 437 -6.09 -22.25 50.77
CA GLY A 437 -5.60 -21.74 52.05
C GLY A 437 -4.10 -21.94 52.28
N GLY A 438 -3.50 -22.94 51.64
CA GLY A 438 -2.04 -23.17 51.63
C GLY A 438 -1.32 -22.50 50.46
N SER A 439 -1.94 -21.51 49.79
CA SER A 439 -1.33 -20.72 48.71
C SER A 439 -1.06 -19.28 49.15
N VAL A 440 0.00 -18.69 48.61
CA VAL A 440 0.36 -17.28 48.73
C VAL A 440 -0.41 -16.51 47.67
N HIS A 441 -1.14 -15.48 48.08
CA HIS A 441 -1.90 -14.63 47.17
C HIS A 441 -1.09 -13.37 46.88
N VAL A 442 -0.82 -13.09 45.60
CA VAL A 442 0.02 -11.97 45.20
C VAL A 442 -0.75 -11.07 44.26
N TRP A 443 -0.95 -9.82 44.65
CA TRP A 443 -1.57 -8.78 43.83
C TRP A 443 -0.50 -7.85 43.31
N LEU A 444 -0.35 -7.73 42.00
CA LEU A 444 0.64 -6.87 41.35
C LEU A 444 -0.01 -5.62 40.76
N ASP A 445 0.61 -4.46 40.96
CA ASP A 445 0.27 -3.24 40.22
C ASP A 445 0.84 -3.33 38.79
N MET A 446 -0.06 -3.44 37.82
CA MET A 446 0.30 -3.55 36.40
C MET A 446 0.54 -2.18 35.72
N THR A 447 0.49 -1.08 36.47
CA THR A 447 0.80 0.27 35.97
C THR A 447 2.25 0.35 35.47
N ASN A 448 3.18 -0.38 36.10
CA ASN A 448 4.53 -0.61 35.59
C ASN A 448 4.83 -2.10 35.44
N GLN A 449 4.69 -2.60 34.22
CA GLN A 449 4.87 -4.02 33.90
C GLN A 449 6.30 -4.51 34.17
N GLN A 450 7.33 -3.67 34.00
CA GLN A 450 8.70 -4.07 34.28
C GLN A 450 8.90 -4.39 35.76
N ILE A 451 8.42 -3.51 36.65
CA ILE A 451 8.46 -3.73 38.10
C ILE A 451 7.64 -4.97 38.49
N ALA A 452 6.44 -5.14 37.92
CA ALA A 452 5.60 -6.30 38.18
C ALA A 452 6.27 -7.62 37.79
N PHE A 453 6.90 -7.69 36.60
CA PHE A 453 7.61 -8.89 36.14
C PHE A 453 8.90 -9.13 36.93
N THR A 454 9.64 -8.09 37.30
CA THR A 454 10.81 -8.24 38.19
C THR A 454 10.40 -8.77 39.56
N LEU A 455 9.30 -8.27 40.13
CA LEU A 455 8.78 -8.77 41.40
C LEU A 455 8.31 -10.22 41.30
N GLN A 456 7.68 -10.59 40.18
CA GLN A 456 7.29 -11.98 39.89
C GLN A 456 8.51 -12.91 39.83
N LEU A 457 9.58 -12.51 39.14
CA LEU A 457 10.83 -13.27 39.04
C LEU A 457 11.49 -13.43 40.42
N LYS A 458 11.63 -12.34 41.18
CA LYS A 458 12.23 -12.34 42.52
C LYS A 458 11.47 -13.21 43.51
N LEU A 459 10.14 -13.21 43.45
CA LEU A 459 9.32 -14.07 44.29
C LEU A 459 9.45 -15.55 43.91
N GLN A 460 9.64 -15.85 42.62
CA GLN A 460 9.89 -17.21 42.15
C GLN A 460 11.26 -17.73 42.63
N GLU A 461 12.31 -16.91 42.56
CA GLU A 461 13.63 -17.22 43.10
C GLU A 461 13.58 -17.45 44.62
N ALA A 462 12.86 -16.59 45.35
CA ALA A 462 12.64 -16.73 46.79
C ALA A 462 11.96 -18.05 47.14
N PHE A 463 10.94 -18.42 46.37
CA PHE A 463 10.23 -19.69 46.58
C PHE A 463 11.10 -20.91 46.27
N GLU A 464 11.93 -20.85 45.24
CA GLU A 464 12.87 -21.94 44.94
C GLU A 464 13.86 -22.16 46.09
N GLY A 465 14.35 -21.08 46.70
CA GLY A 465 15.16 -21.14 47.93
C GLY A 465 14.40 -21.79 49.08
N PHE A 466 13.19 -21.31 49.36
CA PHE A 466 12.31 -21.84 50.40
C PHE A 466 12.03 -23.34 50.24
N VAL A 467 11.72 -23.79 49.02
CA VAL A 467 11.45 -25.21 48.75
C VAL A 467 12.68 -26.08 48.94
N LYS A 468 13.87 -25.60 48.55
CA LYS A 468 15.12 -26.32 48.80
C LYS A 468 15.39 -26.46 50.29
N ASP A 469 15.10 -25.44 51.09
CA ASP A 469 15.32 -25.46 52.53
C ASP A 469 14.28 -26.34 53.28
N VAL A 470 13.02 -26.35 52.84
CA VAL A 470 11.94 -27.12 53.49
C VAL A 470 11.87 -28.58 53.02
N LEU A 471 12.09 -28.86 51.72
CA LEU A 471 11.91 -30.20 51.13
C LEU A 471 13.23 -30.87 50.70
N GLY A 472 14.37 -30.16 50.76
CA GLY A 472 15.69 -30.71 50.45
C GLY A 472 15.77 -31.38 49.08
N ILE A 473 16.17 -32.65 49.07
CA ILE A 473 16.39 -33.47 47.86
C ILE A 473 15.07 -33.73 47.09
N GLN A 474 13.91 -33.54 47.73
CA GLN A 474 12.58 -33.75 47.13
C GLN A 474 11.94 -32.47 46.55
N SER A 475 12.70 -31.37 46.47
CA SER A 475 12.25 -30.07 45.94
C SER A 475 11.61 -30.14 44.53
N TYR A 476 11.99 -31.11 43.69
CA TYR A 476 11.44 -31.30 42.35
C TYR A 476 9.97 -31.76 42.31
N LEU A 477 9.39 -32.18 43.44
CA LEU A 477 8.01 -32.68 43.53
C LEU A 477 6.99 -31.58 43.86
N ALA A 478 7.43 -30.37 44.23
CA ALA A 478 6.54 -29.31 44.70
C ALA A 478 6.22 -28.30 43.58
N SER A 479 4.93 -28.05 43.35
CA SER A 479 4.45 -26.95 42.51
C SER A 479 4.35 -25.65 43.30
N LEU A 480 4.63 -24.51 42.66
CA LEU A 480 4.52 -23.17 43.22
C LEU A 480 3.10 -22.90 43.78
N PRO A 481 2.90 -22.69 45.08
CA PRO A 481 1.61 -22.39 45.68
C PRO A 481 1.37 -20.88 45.63
N VAL A 482 1.59 -20.21 44.49
CA VAL A 482 1.36 -18.76 44.36
C VAL A 482 0.21 -18.51 43.39
N LYS A 483 -0.78 -17.74 43.84
CA LYS A 483 -1.88 -17.26 43.01
C LYS A 483 -1.65 -15.79 42.68
N TRP A 484 -1.57 -15.49 41.38
CA TRP A 484 -1.34 -14.14 40.87
C TRP A 484 -2.65 -13.44 40.56
N PHE A 485 -2.77 -12.20 41.02
CA PHE A 485 -3.91 -11.32 40.80
C PHE A 485 -3.41 -9.96 40.26
N THR A 486 -4.19 -9.35 39.38
CA THR A 486 -3.86 -8.04 38.79
C THR A 486 -4.82 -6.98 39.31
N THR A 487 -4.29 -5.93 39.93
CA THR A 487 -5.08 -4.73 40.28
C THR A 487 -4.93 -3.70 39.16
N SER A 488 -5.94 -3.54 38.31
CA SER A 488 -5.97 -2.46 37.33
C SER A 488 -6.52 -1.19 37.99
N LYS A 489 -5.71 -0.12 38.09
CA LYS A 489 -6.24 1.22 38.38
C LYS A 489 -7.25 1.59 37.29
N PRO A 490 -8.48 2.04 37.62
CA PRO A 490 -9.37 2.62 36.62
C PRO A 490 -8.80 3.98 36.22
N THR A 491 -8.15 4.03 35.06
CA THR A 491 -7.93 5.31 34.38
C THR A 491 -9.29 5.76 33.84
N CYS A 492 -9.77 6.95 34.21
CA CYS A 492 -11.02 7.49 33.65
C CYS A 492 -10.82 7.83 32.16
N PHE A 493 -10.99 6.83 31.30
CA PHE A 493 -11.26 7.04 29.89
C PHE A 493 -12.53 7.88 29.77
N TYR A 494 -12.64 8.74 28.74
CA TYR A 494 -13.98 9.13 28.26
C TYR A 494 -14.59 7.97 27.50
N ASN A 495 -14.49 6.75 28.06
CA ASN A 495 -15.20 5.55 27.71
C ASN A 495 -15.63 5.46 26.24
N ALA A 496 -14.71 5.70 25.30
CA ALA A 496 -15.03 5.75 23.89
C ALA A 496 -13.82 5.52 22.99
N GLU A 497 -14.08 4.88 21.86
CA GLU A 497 -13.07 4.42 20.94
C GLU A 497 -13.51 4.52 19.49
N TRP A 498 -12.59 4.96 18.64
CA TRP A 498 -12.73 4.89 17.19
C TRP A 498 -12.09 3.62 16.66
N VAL A 499 -12.79 2.93 15.76
CA VAL A 499 -12.25 1.79 15.00
C VAL A 499 -12.31 2.12 13.51
N GLU A 500 -11.15 2.11 12.85
CA GLU A 500 -10.99 2.24 11.39
C GLU A 500 -10.90 0.82 10.79
N GLY A 501 -11.64 0.57 9.70
CA GLY A 501 -11.85 -0.77 9.16
C GLY A 501 -10.63 -1.41 8.52
N TYR A 502 -9.86 -2.21 9.28
CA TYR A 502 -8.80 -3.12 8.78
C TYR A 502 -8.38 -4.22 9.79
N ASN A 503 -9.32 -4.90 10.47
CA ASN A 503 -8.97 -5.84 11.55
C ASN A 503 -7.95 -5.25 12.57
N GLY A 504 -8.04 -3.94 12.83
CA GLY A 504 -7.12 -3.21 13.71
C GLY A 504 -5.68 -3.04 13.18
N SER A 505 -5.37 -3.21 11.89
CA SER A 505 -4.00 -3.12 11.34
C SER A 505 -3.93 -2.30 10.05
N LEU A 506 -3.02 -1.32 9.98
CA LEU A 506 -2.85 -0.48 8.78
C LEU A 506 -2.13 -1.24 7.64
N PRO A 507 -2.55 -1.10 6.36
CA PRO A 507 -1.98 -1.83 5.24
C PRO A 507 -0.48 -1.55 4.98
N ASN A 508 0.04 -0.40 5.41
CA ASN A 508 1.41 0.04 5.10
C ASN A 508 2.37 0.10 6.30
N GLY A 509 2.23 -0.76 7.31
CA GLY A 509 3.26 -0.99 8.35
C GLY A 509 3.71 0.23 9.18
N ASP A 510 3.10 1.39 8.98
CA ASP A 510 3.52 2.67 9.52
C ASP A 510 2.97 2.83 10.95
N ARG A 511 3.62 2.12 11.89
CA ARG A 511 3.26 2.05 13.33
C ARG A 511 3.60 3.33 14.11
N GLY A 512 3.83 4.45 13.42
CA GLY A 512 4.10 5.76 14.01
C GLY A 512 2.83 6.43 14.57
N ARG A 513 2.55 7.67 14.14
CA ARG A 513 1.37 8.45 14.59
C ARG A 513 0.02 7.97 14.03
N ARG A 514 0.03 7.06 13.05
CA ARG A 514 -1.19 6.53 12.42
C ARG A 514 -1.72 5.38 13.27
N LYS A 515 -3.02 5.39 13.56
CA LYS A 515 -3.65 4.40 14.45
C LYS A 515 -4.91 3.88 13.77
N SER A 516 -5.16 2.58 13.85
CA SER A 516 -6.44 1.95 13.50
C SER A 516 -7.49 2.09 14.59
N ARG A 517 -7.03 2.45 15.80
CA ARG A 517 -7.84 2.58 17.02
C ARG A 517 -7.43 3.81 17.82
N PHE A 518 -8.39 4.60 18.29
CA PHE A 518 -8.12 5.76 19.14
C PHE A 518 -9.10 5.87 20.30
N GLY A 519 -8.59 5.68 21.51
CA GLY A 519 -9.35 5.88 22.75
C GLY A 519 -9.34 7.34 23.18
N LEU A 520 -10.51 7.90 23.49
CA LEU A 520 -10.63 9.25 24.02
C LEU A 520 -10.55 9.21 25.55
N CYS A 521 -9.61 9.97 26.12
CA CYS A 521 -9.39 10.03 27.56
C CYS A 521 -9.53 11.46 28.09
N LYS A 522 -9.95 11.60 29.34
CA LYS A 522 -9.96 12.89 30.04
C LYS A 522 -8.59 13.54 30.03
N ARG A 523 -8.51 14.74 29.44
CA ARG A 523 -7.24 15.47 29.40
C ARG A 523 -6.91 16.05 30.77
N PRO A 524 -5.63 16.11 31.15
CA PRO A 524 -5.21 16.73 32.41
C PRO A 524 -5.68 18.18 32.54
N LYS A 525 -5.60 18.93 31.44
CA LYS A 525 -6.11 20.32 31.34
C LYS A 525 -7.18 20.39 30.25
N ALA A 526 -8.26 21.10 30.55
CA ALA A 526 -9.35 21.33 29.61
C ALA A 526 -8.83 22.09 28.38
N ASN A 527 -9.28 21.69 27.19
CA ASN A 527 -8.94 22.35 25.92
C ASN A 527 -10.16 22.60 25.03
N GLY A 528 -11.37 22.53 25.61
CA GLY A 528 -12.63 22.81 24.94
C GLY A 528 -12.73 24.25 24.45
N VAL A 529 -13.67 24.48 23.53
CA VAL A 529 -13.93 25.79 22.93
C VAL A 529 -15.43 26.05 22.84
N LYS A 530 -15.84 27.31 23.02
CA LYS A 530 -17.22 27.77 22.84
C LYS A 530 -17.29 29.08 22.06
N PRO A 531 -18.35 29.33 21.27
CA PRO A 531 -18.52 30.58 20.53
C PRO A 531 -18.50 31.82 21.46
N SER A 532 -17.92 32.91 20.98
CA SER A 532 -17.81 34.21 21.68
C SER A 532 -18.23 35.37 20.77
N THR A 533 -17.28 36.19 20.31
CA THR A 533 -17.50 37.47 19.62
C THR A 533 -17.64 37.29 18.12
N VAL A 534 -18.56 38.03 17.49
CA VAL A 534 -18.80 38.01 16.04
C VAL A 534 -18.35 39.34 15.44
N HIS A 535 -17.41 39.29 14.51
CA HIS A 535 -16.87 40.43 13.77
C HIS A 535 -17.31 40.39 12.30
N VAL A 536 -17.68 41.53 11.74
CA VAL A 536 -17.98 41.67 10.31
C VAL A 536 -16.88 42.52 9.67
N ALA A 537 -16.17 41.97 8.70
CA ALA A 537 -15.06 42.62 8.00
C ALA A 537 -15.37 42.78 6.50
N CYS A 538 -14.92 43.90 5.92
CA CYS A 538 -15.17 44.24 4.51
C CYS A 538 -14.29 43.46 3.52
N THR A 539 -13.19 42.82 3.96
CA THR A 539 -12.34 42.01 3.06
C THR A 539 -11.76 40.80 3.79
N PRO A 540 -11.41 39.71 3.07
CA PRO A 540 -10.70 38.55 3.65
C PRO A 540 -9.35 38.92 4.27
N GLN A 541 -8.70 39.96 3.75
CA GLN A 541 -7.43 40.49 4.26
C GLN A 541 -7.63 41.24 5.59
N ALA A 542 -8.70 42.02 5.70
CA ALA A 542 -9.09 42.66 6.97
C ALA A 542 -9.53 41.62 8.02
N ALA A 543 -10.22 40.56 7.61
CA ALA A 543 -10.58 39.45 8.50
C ALA A 543 -9.35 38.76 9.10
N LYS A 544 -8.28 38.53 8.32
CA LYS A 544 -6.99 38.02 8.82
C LYS A 544 -6.30 38.95 9.82
N ALA A 545 -6.56 40.26 9.77
CA ALA A 545 -5.98 41.23 10.69
C ALA A 545 -6.73 41.32 12.04
N ILE A 546 -7.99 40.86 12.09
CA ILE A 546 -8.84 40.88 13.29
C ILE A 546 -8.64 39.62 14.15
N SER A 547 -8.30 38.48 13.54
CA SER A 547 -8.12 37.20 14.24
C SER A 547 -6.97 37.24 15.24
N ASN A 548 -7.29 37.09 16.54
CA ASN A 548 -6.27 36.85 17.57
C ASN A 548 -5.60 35.48 17.36
N LYS A 549 -4.26 35.44 17.30
CA LYS A 549 -3.50 34.18 17.09
C LYS A 549 -3.63 33.18 18.24
N ASP A 550 -3.99 33.65 19.43
CA ASP A 550 -4.10 32.80 20.61
C ASP A 550 -5.47 32.12 20.73
N GLN A 551 -6.49 32.65 20.05
CA GLN A 551 -7.88 32.16 20.10
C GLN A 551 -8.25 31.34 18.86
N HIS A 552 -9.27 30.52 19.00
CA HIS A 552 -9.84 29.77 17.89
C HIS A 552 -10.81 30.67 17.12
N SER A 553 -10.83 30.60 15.77
CA SER A 553 -11.77 31.40 14.98
C SER A 553 -12.35 30.66 13.78
N ILE A 554 -13.55 31.05 13.36
CA ILE A 554 -14.22 30.54 12.16
C ILE A 554 -14.54 31.71 11.23
N SER A 555 -13.99 31.67 10.03
CA SER A 555 -14.17 32.69 9.01
C SER A 555 -15.13 32.22 7.91
N TYR A 556 -16.19 32.99 7.71
CA TYR A 556 -17.23 32.78 6.70
C TYR A 556 -17.11 33.86 5.62
N THR A 557 -16.58 33.52 4.43
CA THR A 557 -16.50 34.46 3.31
C THR A 557 -17.79 34.44 2.50
N LEU A 558 -18.64 35.46 2.66
CA LEU A 558 -19.93 35.58 1.98
C LEU A 558 -19.77 36.10 0.55
N SER A 559 -18.89 37.08 0.35
CA SER A 559 -18.55 37.65 -0.96
C SER A 559 -17.12 38.20 -0.94
N ARG A 560 -16.63 38.67 -2.09
CA ARG A 560 -15.32 39.37 -2.18
C ARG A 560 -15.20 40.60 -1.27
N ALA A 561 -16.34 41.17 -0.87
CA ALA A 561 -16.45 42.39 -0.05
C ALA A 561 -17.04 42.16 1.36
N GLN A 562 -17.28 40.90 1.76
CA GLN A 562 -17.87 40.61 3.07
C GLN A 562 -17.38 39.28 3.64
N THR A 563 -16.76 39.33 4.82
CA THR A 563 -16.34 38.16 5.58
C THR A 563 -16.78 38.32 7.04
N VAL A 564 -17.43 37.30 7.60
CA VAL A 564 -17.82 37.25 9.01
C VAL A 564 -16.85 36.33 9.75
N VAL A 565 -16.29 36.79 10.85
CA VAL A 565 -15.38 36.01 11.71
C VAL A 565 -16.04 35.80 13.06
N VAL A 566 -16.14 34.55 13.49
CA VAL A 566 -16.65 34.17 14.82
C VAL A 566 -15.47 33.66 15.65
N GLU A 567 -15.18 34.35 16.75
CA GLU A 567 -14.13 33.95 17.69
C GLU A 567 -14.68 32.96 18.72
N TYR A 568 -13.81 32.08 19.19
CA TYR A 568 -14.10 31.04 20.17
C TYR A 568 -13.22 31.23 21.40
N THR A 569 -13.84 31.15 22.57
CA THR A 569 -13.16 31.24 23.87
C THR A 569 -12.94 29.85 24.46
N HIS A 570 -12.00 29.76 25.40
CA HIS A 570 -11.72 28.53 26.13
C HIS A 570 -12.93 28.10 26.98
N ASP A 571 -13.23 26.81 26.94
CA ASP A 571 -14.23 26.18 27.79
C ASP A 571 -13.55 25.19 28.77
N SER A 572 -13.70 25.46 30.06
CA SER A 572 -13.12 24.65 31.13
C SER A 572 -13.88 23.34 31.38
N ASN A 573 -15.09 23.20 30.84
CA ASN A 573 -15.97 22.07 31.09
C ASN A 573 -15.92 21.00 30.01
N THR A 574 -15.21 21.25 28.91
CA THR A 574 -15.14 20.34 27.77
C THR A 574 -13.71 20.05 27.33
N ASP A 575 -13.51 18.89 26.71
CA ASP A 575 -12.29 18.52 26.00
C ASP A 575 -12.57 18.41 24.51
N MET A 576 -11.69 18.98 23.70
CA MET A 576 -11.76 18.93 22.25
C MET A 576 -10.76 17.91 21.69
N PHE A 577 -11.21 17.12 20.73
CA PHE A 577 -10.40 16.21 19.91
C PHE A 577 -10.59 16.50 18.43
N GLN A 578 -9.50 16.47 17.66
CA GLN A 578 -9.53 16.81 16.23
C GLN A 578 -9.12 15.63 15.34
N ILE A 579 -9.88 15.45 14.27
CA ILE A 579 -9.73 14.33 13.34
C ILE A 579 -9.50 14.89 11.93
N GLY A 580 -8.56 14.30 11.19
CA GLY A 580 -8.31 14.66 9.80
C GLY A 580 -7.15 13.88 9.20
N ARG A 581 -6.68 14.28 8.02
CA ARG A 581 -5.56 13.61 7.34
C ARG A 581 -4.18 14.23 7.61
N SER A 582 -4.12 15.43 8.20
CA SER A 582 -2.83 16.10 8.43
C SER A 582 -2.07 15.44 9.59
N THR A 583 -0.75 15.34 9.47
CA THR A 583 0.13 14.89 10.57
C THR A 583 0.57 16.03 11.49
N GLU A 584 0.19 17.27 11.15
CA GLU A 584 0.45 18.48 11.94
C GLU A 584 -0.35 18.43 13.26
N GLY A 585 0.25 18.92 14.35
CA GLY A 585 -0.57 19.33 15.50
C GLY A 585 -1.47 20.49 15.06
N PRO A 586 -2.76 20.55 15.46
CA PRO A 586 -3.41 19.94 16.63
C PRO A 586 -4.26 18.68 16.37
N ILE A 587 -4.02 17.91 15.30
CA ILE A 587 -4.81 16.69 15.03
C ILE A 587 -4.46 15.55 15.99
N ASP A 588 -5.48 14.98 16.63
CA ASP A 588 -5.36 13.88 17.58
C ASP A 588 -5.47 12.50 16.93
N PHE A 589 -6.33 12.39 15.91
CA PHE A 589 -6.54 11.16 15.15
C PHE A 589 -6.35 11.38 13.65
N VAL A 590 -5.30 10.76 13.11
CA VAL A 590 -4.93 10.87 11.69
C VAL A 590 -5.56 9.73 10.91
N VAL A 591 -6.55 10.07 10.08
CA VAL A 591 -7.31 9.13 9.25
C VAL A 591 -6.58 8.90 7.94
N THR A 592 -6.67 7.67 7.42
CA THR A 592 -6.02 7.28 6.16
C THR A 592 -7.03 6.85 5.10
N ASP A 593 -6.58 6.76 3.86
CA ASP A 593 -7.45 6.29 2.78
C ASP A 593 -7.83 4.82 3.02
N THR A 594 -9.13 4.52 2.89
CA THR A 594 -9.60 3.14 2.88
C THR A 594 -9.32 2.52 1.51
N VAL A 595 -8.42 1.54 1.45
CA VAL A 595 -8.08 0.72 0.29
C VAL A 595 -8.89 -0.58 0.41
N PRO A 596 -9.88 -0.81 -0.47
CA PRO A 596 -10.70 -2.01 -0.41
C PRO A 596 -9.86 -3.28 -0.66
N GLY A 597 -9.97 -4.26 0.24
CA GLY A 597 -9.44 -5.61 0.07
C GLY A 597 -7.97 -5.81 0.46
N SER A 598 -7.52 -7.08 0.43
CA SER A 598 -6.15 -7.51 0.76
C SER A 598 -5.17 -7.37 -0.41
N GLN A 599 -5.45 -6.53 -1.41
CA GLN A 599 -4.58 -6.34 -2.56
C GLN A 599 -3.43 -5.39 -2.21
N SER A 600 -2.37 -5.95 -1.63
CA SER A 600 -1.05 -5.35 -1.57
C SER A 600 -0.34 -5.35 -2.94
N ASN A 601 -1.08 -5.17 -4.05
CA ASN A 601 -0.50 -5.04 -5.37
C ASN A 601 -0.40 -3.56 -5.72
N SER A 602 0.82 -3.12 -5.97
CA SER A 602 1.28 -1.74 -6.23
C SER A 602 0.68 -1.04 -7.45
N ASP A 603 -0.36 -1.58 -8.09
CA ASP A 603 -0.79 -1.20 -9.44
C ASP A 603 -2.20 -0.58 -9.55
N THR A 604 -2.93 -0.44 -8.44
CA THR A 604 -4.09 0.47 -8.42
C THR A 604 -3.64 1.83 -7.94
N GLN A 605 -3.65 2.84 -8.83
CA GLN A 605 -3.66 4.24 -8.42
C GLN A 605 -4.78 4.38 -7.38
N SER A 606 -4.42 4.52 -6.10
CA SER A 606 -5.37 4.83 -5.05
C SER A 606 -6.12 6.09 -5.49
N VAL A 607 -7.43 6.00 -5.72
CA VAL A 607 -8.26 7.18 -5.83
C VAL A 607 -8.11 7.89 -4.50
N GLN A 608 -7.26 8.93 -4.46
CA GLN A 608 -6.96 9.64 -3.23
C GLN A 608 -8.27 10.13 -2.64
N SER A 609 -8.52 9.81 -1.38
CA SER A 609 -9.71 10.33 -0.71
C SER A 609 -9.64 11.86 -0.70
N THR A 610 -10.80 12.50 -0.79
CA THR A 610 -10.91 13.95 -0.67
C THR A 610 -11.04 14.38 0.79
N ILE A 611 -10.60 13.54 1.75
CA ILE A 611 -10.66 13.86 3.18
C ILE A 611 -9.96 15.22 3.43
N SER A 612 -10.64 16.08 4.17
CA SER A 612 -10.11 17.39 4.53
C SER A 612 -8.90 17.25 5.48
N ARG A 613 -7.90 18.15 5.35
CA ARG A 613 -6.74 18.18 6.26
C ARG A 613 -7.16 18.17 7.73
N PHE A 614 -8.17 18.97 8.06
CA PHE A 614 -8.81 19.09 9.36
C PHE A 614 -10.30 18.81 9.18
N ALA A 615 -10.73 17.56 9.35
CA ALA A 615 -12.02 17.07 8.86
C ALA A 615 -13.20 17.34 9.82
N CYS A 616 -13.05 16.98 11.09
CA CYS A 616 -14.06 17.22 12.12
C CYS A 616 -13.42 17.42 13.50
N ARG A 617 -14.23 17.87 14.45
CA ARG A 617 -13.87 17.96 15.87
C ARG A 617 -14.95 17.31 16.73
N ILE A 618 -14.53 16.72 17.84
CA ILE A 618 -15.40 16.11 18.83
C ILE A 618 -15.20 16.85 20.15
N ILE A 619 -16.30 17.25 20.76
CA ILE A 619 -16.30 17.91 22.06
C ILE A 619 -16.91 16.96 23.08
N CYS A 620 -16.14 16.61 24.11
CA CYS A 620 -16.55 15.73 25.18
C CYS A 620 -16.76 16.53 26.47
N GLU A 621 -17.86 16.28 27.17
CA GLU A 621 -18.10 16.88 28.49
C GLU A 621 -17.17 16.26 29.55
N ARG A 622 -16.54 17.10 30.38
CA ARG A 622 -15.60 16.64 31.42
C ARG A 622 -16.32 16.06 32.65
N ASN A 623 -17.63 16.27 32.75
CA ASN A 623 -18.47 15.85 33.87
C ASN A 623 -19.53 14.84 33.38
N PRO A 624 -20.02 13.95 34.26
CA PRO A 624 -21.12 13.05 33.91
C PRO A 624 -22.31 13.83 33.34
N PRO A 625 -22.95 13.37 32.25
CA PRO A 625 -22.87 12.01 31.69
C PRO A 625 -21.76 11.76 30.63
N TYR A 626 -20.77 12.65 30.50
CA TYR A 626 -19.64 12.52 29.56
C TYR A 626 -20.04 12.43 28.09
N THR A 627 -21.06 13.20 27.68
CA THR A 627 -21.54 13.19 26.29
C THR A 627 -20.45 13.63 25.31
N ALA A 628 -20.40 13.00 24.14
CA ALA A 628 -19.51 13.38 23.05
C ALA A 628 -20.33 13.90 21.86
N ARG A 629 -20.03 15.11 21.38
CA ARG A 629 -20.72 15.73 20.25
C ARG A 629 -19.76 15.98 19.10
N ILE A 630 -20.20 15.68 17.87
CA ILE A 630 -19.41 15.87 16.66
C ILE A 630 -19.78 17.19 15.95
N TYR A 631 -18.77 17.87 15.41
CA TYR A 631 -18.91 19.11 14.66
C TYR A 631 -18.09 19.04 13.38
N ALA A 632 -18.62 19.60 12.30
CA ALA A 632 -17.88 19.63 11.04
C ALA A 632 -16.71 20.63 11.10
N ALA A 633 -15.63 20.27 10.38
CA ALA A 633 -14.33 20.95 10.34
C ALA A 633 -13.50 20.87 11.64
N GLY A 634 -12.20 20.62 11.47
CA GLY A 634 -11.19 20.85 12.50
C GLY A 634 -10.50 22.20 12.30
N PHE A 635 -9.93 22.74 13.38
CA PHE A 635 -9.06 23.91 13.34
C PHE A 635 -7.70 23.57 12.73
N ASP A 636 -7.19 24.47 11.90
CA ASP A 636 -5.85 24.34 11.34
C ASP A 636 -4.74 24.60 12.39
N SER A 637 -3.47 24.52 11.95
CA SER A 637 -2.31 24.83 12.80
C SER A 637 -2.28 26.27 13.32
N SER A 638 -3.06 27.17 12.71
CA SER A 638 -3.27 28.55 13.14
C SER A 638 -4.56 28.74 13.94
N LYS A 639 -5.20 27.65 14.39
CA LYS A 639 -6.46 27.63 15.17
C LYS A 639 -7.67 28.18 14.42
N ASN A 640 -7.68 28.13 13.09
CA ASN A 640 -8.74 28.71 12.27
C ASN A 640 -9.52 27.67 11.45
N ILE A 641 -10.79 27.96 11.20
CA ILE A 641 -11.63 27.27 10.23
C ILE A 641 -12.02 28.25 9.14
N PHE A 642 -11.86 27.88 7.87
CA PHE A 642 -12.18 28.74 6.73
C PHE A 642 -13.26 28.11 5.84
N LEU A 643 -14.39 28.80 5.71
CA LEU A 643 -15.45 28.47 4.77
C LEU A 643 -15.47 29.51 3.64
N GLY A 644 -14.90 29.13 2.49
CA GLY A 644 -14.80 29.98 1.31
C GLY A 644 -16.15 30.26 0.63
N GLU A 645 -16.16 31.16 -0.35
CA GLU A 645 -17.35 31.68 -1.04
C GLU A 645 -18.33 30.59 -1.50
N LYS A 646 -17.81 29.48 -2.05
CA LYS A 646 -18.62 28.38 -2.59
C LYS A 646 -19.25 27.43 -1.55
N ALA A 647 -18.91 27.54 -0.26
CA ALA A 647 -19.50 26.70 0.78
C ALA A 647 -20.95 27.11 1.10
N ALA A 648 -21.81 26.16 1.49
CA ALA A 648 -23.15 26.46 1.98
C ALA A 648 -23.05 27.15 3.35
N LYS A 649 -23.53 28.39 3.46
CA LYS A 649 -23.44 29.22 4.68
C LYS A 649 -24.72 30.01 4.86
N TRP A 650 -25.12 30.24 6.10
CA TRP A 650 -26.34 30.98 6.41
C TRP A 650 -26.26 31.60 7.80
N LYS A 651 -27.19 32.52 8.06
CA LYS A 651 -27.46 33.05 9.39
C LYS A 651 -28.58 32.22 10.02
N THR A 652 -28.37 31.74 11.24
CA THR A 652 -29.35 30.99 12.05
C THR A 652 -30.40 31.94 12.64
N SER A 653 -31.48 31.39 13.21
CA SER A 653 -32.51 32.14 13.94
C SER A 653 -31.90 33.05 15.02
N ASP A 654 -30.84 32.56 15.67
CA ASP A 654 -30.17 33.24 16.79
C ASP A 654 -29.14 34.27 16.31
N SER A 655 -29.21 34.64 15.04
CA SER A 655 -28.28 35.55 14.38
C SER A 655 -26.81 35.11 14.32
N GLN A 656 -26.51 33.85 14.61
CA GLN A 656 -25.16 33.27 14.45
C GLN A 656 -24.93 32.74 13.04
N MET A 657 -23.69 32.80 12.56
CA MET A 657 -23.30 32.19 11.28
C MET A 657 -23.04 30.70 11.45
N ASP A 658 -23.54 29.91 10.51
CA ASP A 658 -23.28 28.46 10.41
C ASP A 658 -23.04 28.09 8.92
N GLY A 659 -22.51 26.89 8.70
CA GLY A 659 -22.27 26.39 7.35
C GLY A 659 -21.91 24.91 7.29
N LEU A 660 -21.88 24.39 6.06
CA LEU A 660 -21.45 23.04 5.74
C LEU A 660 -20.08 23.09 5.06
N THR A 661 -19.25 22.09 5.35
CA THR A 661 -17.96 21.93 4.67
C THR A 661 -18.16 21.40 3.25
N THR A 662 -17.18 21.66 2.37
CA THR A 662 -17.26 21.26 0.94
C THR A 662 -17.34 19.74 0.74
N ASN A 663 -16.76 18.95 1.65
CA ASN A 663 -16.76 17.49 1.55
C ASN A 663 -17.82 16.84 2.46
N GLY A 664 -18.46 17.62 3.33
CA GLY A 664 -19.41 17.15 4.32
C GLY A 664 -18.78 16.29 5.43
N VAL A 665 -19.44 16.25 6.58
CA VAL A 665 -19.20 15.26 7.64
C VAL A 665 -20.52 14.55 7.84
N LEU A 666 -20.58 13.27 7.47
CA LEU A 666 -21.81 12.51 7.56
C LEU A 666 -21.80 11.65 8.82
N VAL A 667 -22.96 11.53 9.46
CA VAL A 667 -23.16 10.72 10.67
C VAL A 667 -24.40 9.87 10.49
N MET A 668 -24.34 8.62 10.94
CA MET A 668 -25.47 7.70 11.00
C MET A 668 -25.51 7.06 12.38
N HIS A 669 -26.63 7.23 13.10
CA HIS A 669 -26.87 6.58 14.38
C HIS A 669 -27.67 5.28 14.17
N PRO A 670 -27.26 4.15 14.76
CA PRO A 670 -28.02 2.91 14.65
C PRO A 670 -29.36 3.04 15.37
N ARG A 671 -30.40 2.41 14.82
CA ARG A 671 -31.70 2.29 15.48
C ARG A 671 -31.64 1.09 16.44
N ASN A 672 -32.26 1.26 17.61
CA ASN A 672 -32.24 0.29 18.71
C ASN A 672 -30.85 0.05 19.35
N GLY A 673 -29.91 0.99 19.21
CA GLY A 673 -28.55 0.85 19.74
C GLY A 673 -27.66 -0.05 18.88
N PHE A 674 -26.48 -0.43 19.39
CA PHE A 674 -25.50 -1.30 18.73
C PHE A 674 -25.44 -2.68 19.42
N THR A 675 -26.48 -3.47 19.21
CA THR A 675 -26.76 -4.77 19.82
C THR A 675 -27.30 -5.73 18.77
N GLU A 676 -27.65 -6.96 19.17
CA GLU A 676 -28.17 -7.98 18.27
C GLU A 676 -29.46 -7.59 17.51
N ASP A 677 -30.21 -6.61 18.00
CA ASP A 677 -31.44 -6.08 17.38
C ASP A 677 -31.24 -4.77 16.60
N SER A 678 -29.97 -4.39 16.37
CA SER A 678 -29.60 -3.17 15.65
C SER A 678 -30.16 -3.12 14.24
N LYS A 679 -30.66 -1.95 13.86
CA LYS A 679 -31.03 -1.65 12.47
C LYS A 679 -30.26 -0.42 11.97
N PRO A 680 -29.92 -0.36 10.67
CA PRO A 680 -29.26 0.79 10.09
C PRO A 680 -30.06 2.09 10.32
N GLY A 681 -29.33 3.15 10.61
CA GLY A 681 -29.87 4.50 10.71
C GLY A 681 -30.09 5.16 9.36
N VAL A 682 -30.30 6.47 9.40
CA VAL A 682 -30.27 7.31 8.19
C VAL A 682 -29.06 8.23 8.28
N TRP A 683 -28.33 8.35 7.17
CA TRP A 683 -27.24 9.30 7.09
C TRP A 683 -27.74 10.75 7.19
N ARG A 684 -27.04 11.53 8.00
CA ARG A 684 -27.23 12.96 8.20
C ARG A 684 -25.94 13.70 7.96
N GLU A 685 -26.04 14.97 7.63
CA GLU A 685 -24.91 15.86 7.49
C GLU A 685 -24.84 16.82 8.67
N ILE A 686 -23.66 16.96 9.27
CA ILE A 686 -23.43 17.80 10.44
C ILE A 686 -22.83 19.14 10.00
N SER A 687 -23.32 20.24 10.59
CA SER A 687 -22.79 21.58 10.34
C SER A 687 -21.58 21.92 11.21
N VAL A 688 -20.94 23.05 10.90
CA VAL A 688 -19.82 23.57 11.70
C VAL A 688 -20.26 23.94 13.11
N CYS A 689 -21.52 24.38 13.31
CA CYS A 689 -22.09 24.62 14.64
C CYS A 689 -22.75 23.38 15.27
N GLY A 690 -22.77 22.22 14.60
CA GLY A 690 -23.31 20.97 15.13
C GLY A 690 -24.81 20.75 14.86
N ASN A 691 -25.43 21.55 13.99
CA ASN A 691 -26.81 21.32 13.56
C ASN A 691 -26.88 20.13 12.58
N VAL A 692 -28.00 19.40 12.62
CA VAL A 692 -28.22 18.17 11.85
C VAL A 692 -29.09 18.44 10.63
N PHE A 693 -28.64 18.01 9.45
CA PHE A 693 -29.33 18.18 8.18
C PHE A 693 -29.52 16.87 7.43
N THR A 694 -30.54 16.80 6.58
CA THR A 694 -30.63 15.76 5.55
C THR A 694 -29.48 15.92 4.55
N LEU A 695 -29.14 14.84 3.84
CA LEU A 695 -28.11 14.89 2.80
C LEU A 695 -28.48 15.87 1.68
N ARG A 696 -27.44 16.53 1.14
CA ARG A 696 -27.51 17.32 -0.10
C ARG A 696 -27.53 16.40 -1.31
N GLU A 697 -27.94 16.92 -2.48
CA GLU A 697 -27.86 16.20 -3.76
C GLU A 697 -26.41 15.78 -4.07
N THR A 698 -25.45 16.66 -3.80
CA THR A 698 -24.02 16.35 -3.83
C THR A 698 -23.33 17.03 -2.65
N ARG A 699 -22.23 16.44 -2.15
CA ARG A 699 -21.46 17.00 -1.03
C ARG A 699 -20.94 18.42 -1.26
N SER A 700 -20.74 18.83 -2.51
CA SER A 700 -20.28 20.17 -2.87
C SER A 700 -21.40 21.16 -3.21
N ALA A 701 -22.68 20.74 -3.14
CA ALA A 701 -23.81 21.59 -3.46
C ALA A 701 -23.91 22.79 -2.51
N GLN A 702 -24.22 23.97 -3.05
CA GLN A 702 -24.43 25.19 -2.27
C GLN A 702 -25.74 25.18 -1.49
N GLN A 703 -26.74 24.47 -2.00
CA GLN A 703 -28.01 24.29 -1.32
C GLN A 703 -27.86 23.23 -0.22
N ARG A 704 -28.10 23.63 1.03
CA ARG A 704 -28.15 22.74 2.19
C ARG A 704 -29.38 21.82 2.14
N GLY A 705 -29.30 20.67 2.81
CA GLY A 705 -30.47 19.84 3.07
C GLY A 705 -31.47 20.50 4.04
N LYS A 706 -32.56 19.79 4.33
CA LYS A 706 -33.55 20.22 5.33
C LYS A 706 -32.99 20.00 6.73
N MET A 707 -33.17 20.98 7.62
CA MET A 707 -32.78 20.83 9.03
C MET A 707 -33.68 19.79 9.70
N VAL A 708 -33.11 18.95 10.55
CA VAL A 708 -33.82 17.91 11.28
C VAL A 708 -33.75 18.24 12.77
N GLU A 709 -34.76 18.94 13.29
CA GLU A 709 -34.75 19.48 14.66
C GLU A 709 -34.82 18.41 15.76
N ASN A 710 -35.35 17.22 15.43
CA ASN A 710 -35.53 16.13 16.39
C ASN A 710 -34.30 15.23 16.55
N GLU A 711 -33.23 15.46 15.79
CA GLU A 711 -32.01 14.66 15.84
C GLU A 711 -30.85 15.50 16.38
N THR A 712 -29.95 14.84 17.12
CA THR A 712 -28.81 15.50 17.77
C THR A 712 -27.50 15.09 17.10
N ASN A 713 -26.44 15.87 17.33
CA ASN A 713 -25.07 15.52 16.94
C ASN A 713 -24.31 14.76 18.04
N GLU A 714 -25.04 14.17 19.00
CA GLU A 714 -24.47 13.40 20.10
C GLU A 714 -24.17 11.98 19.65
N LEU A 715 -22.93 11.54 19.84
CA LEU A 715 -22.48 10.21 19.43
C LEU A 715 -22.95 9.16 20.43
N VAL A 716 -23.77 8.23 19.95
CA VAL A 716 -24.22 7.02 20.69
C VAL A 716 -23.42 5.79 20.27
N ASP A 717 -23.42 4.73 21.07
CA ASP A 717 -22.71 3.48 20.71
C ASP A 717 -23.12 2.99 19.31
N GLY A 718 -22.14 2.66 18.48
CA GLY A 718 -22.33 2.23 17.10
C GLY A 718 -22.55 3.34 16.08
N SER A 719 -22.43 4.61 16.46
CA SER A 719 -22.53 5.71 15.50
C SER A 719 -21.44 5.61 14.43
N LEU A 720 -21.83 5.68 13.16
CA LEU A 720 -20.90 5.73 12.03
C LEU A 720 -20.67 7.17 11.61
N VAL A 721 -19.41 7.52 11.34
CA VAL A 721 -19.01 8.84 10.84
C VAL A 721 -18.23 8.66 9.55
N ASP A 722 -18.68 9.30 8.47
CA ASP A 722 -17.94 9.34 7.22
C ASP A 722 -17.33 10.72 6.98
N LEU A 723 -16.02 10.71 6.66
CA LEU A 723 -15.21 11.88 6.37
C LEU A 723 -14.85 12.00 4.88
N CYS A 724 -15.74 11.54 3.99
CA CYS A 724 -15.56 11.54 2.54
C CYS A 724 -14.46 10.57 2.07
N GLY A 725 -14.66 9.27 2.36
CA GLY A 725 -13.76 8.18 1.95
C GLY A 725 -13.11 7.42 3.11
N ALA A 726 -13.46 7.76 4.35
CA ALA A 726 -13.10 7.00 5.54
C ALA A 726 -14.29 6.95 6.50
N ALA A 727 -14.75 5.73 6.77
CA ALA A 727 -15.82 5.45 7.71
C ALA A 727 -15.22 5.05 9.05
N LEU A 728 -15.64 5.75 10.10
CA LEU A 728 -15.20 5.57 11.46
C LEU A 728 -16.37 5.06 12.30
N LEU A 729 -16.14 4.04 13.11
CA LEU A 729 -17.12 3.54 14.08
C LEU A 729 -16.83 4.11 15.46
N TRP A 730 -17.83 4.77 16.06
CA TRP A 730 -17.81 5.19 17.44
C TRP A 730 -18.31 4.08 18.34
N ARG A 731 -17.51 3.68 19.32
CA ARG A 731 -17.89 2.75 20.37
C ARG A 731 -17.84 3.41 21.73
N THR A 732 -18.83 3.18 22.58
CA THR A 732 -18.81 3.57 24.01
C THR A 732 -18.19 2.43 24.84
N ALA A 733 -17.69 2.70 26.04
CA ALA A 733 -17.12 1.66 26.89
C ALA A 733 -18.16 0.68 27.38
N ASP A 734 -19.38 1.15 27.62
CA ASP A 734 -20.51 0.29 27.94
C ASP A 734 -20.81 -0.65 26.77
N GLY A 735 -20.84 -0.12 25.54
CA GLY A 735 -20.93 -0.93 24.33
C GLY A 735 -19.80 -1.97 24.21
N LEU A 736 -18.55 -1.54 24.41
CA LEU A 736 -17.38 -2.42 24.33
C LEU A 736 -17.39 -3.52 25.42
N ALA A 737 -17.95 -3.24 26.60
CA ALA A 737 -18.06 -4.24 27.67
C ALA A 737 -18.96 -5.42 27.26
N HIS A 738 -19.92 -5.20 26.37
CA HIS A 738 -20.84 -6.21 25.86
C HIS A 738 -20.36 -6.89 24.55
N THR A 739 -19.21 -6.49 24.01
CA THR A 739 -18.63 -7.11 22.80
C THR A 739 -17.87 -8.41 23.10
N PRO A 740 -17.81 -9.35 22.15
CA PRO A 740 -16.99 -10.54 22.30
C PRO A 740 -15.52 -10.17 22.50
N THR A 741 -14.90 -10.67 23.57
CA THR A 741 -13.46 -10.46 23.79
C THR A 741 -12.62 -11.22 22.77
N VAL A 742 -11.37 -10.79 22.55
CA VAL A 742 -10.43 -11.54 21.68
C VAL A 742 -10.25 -12.99 22.16
N LYS A 743 -10.30 -13.24 23.47
CA LYS A 743 -10.26 -14.59 24.04
C LYS A 743 -11.49 -15.41 23.66
N HIS A 744 -12.68 -14.79 23.66
CA HIS A 744 -13.92 -15.43 23.23
C HIS A 744 -13.88 -15.81 21.75
N LEU A 745 -13.48 -14.87 20.88
CA LEU A 745 -13.31 -15.15 19.44
C LEU A 745 -12.28 -16.28 19.19
N GLU A 746 -11.21 -16.34 19.99
CA GLU A 746 -10.21 -17.40 19.88
C GLU A 746 -10.75 -18.75 20.38
N ALA A 747 -11.61 -18.76 21.39
CA ALA A 747 -12.31 -19.96 21.85
C ALA A 747 -13.26 -20.51 20.78
N LEU A 748 -14.08 -19.65 20.15
CA LEU A 748 -14.95 -20.04 19.03
C LEU A 748 -14.16 -20.62 17.85
N ARG A 749 -12.99 -20.05 17.54
CA ARG A 749 -12.07 -20.61 16.53
C ARG A 749 -11.59 -22.02 16.91
N GLN A 750 -11.20 -22.21 18.17
CA GLN A 750 -10.72 -23.51 18.66
C GLN A 750 -11.82 -24.56 18.63
N GLU A 751 -13.05 -24.19 18.96
CA GLU A 751 -14.23 -25.06 18.89
C GLU A 751 -14.49 -25.55 17.47
N ILE A 752 -14.51 -24.66 16.47
CA ILE A 752 -14.68 -25.03 15.05
C ILE A 752 -13.57 -25.94 14.58
N ASN A 753 -12.32 -25.66 14.95
CA ASN A 753 -11.18 -26.51 14.59
C ASN A 753 -11.22 -27.88 15.30
N ALA A 754 -11.71 -27.93 16.54
CA ALA A 754 -11.87 -29.15 17.31
C ALA A 754 -12.92 -30.09 16.70
N ALA A 755 -13.93 -29.53 16.02
CA ALA A 755 -14.93 -30.29 15.28
C ALA A 755 -14.39 -30.92 13.97
N ARG A 756 -13.14 -30.62 13.57
CA ARG A 756 -12.41 -31.24 12.46
C ARG A 756 -13.20 -31.25 11.12
N PRO A 757 -13.59 -30.08 10.59
CA PRO A 757 -14.28 -29.99 9.30
C PRO A 757 -13.46 -30.65 8.19
N GLN A 758 -14.11 -31.41 7.30
CA GLN A 758 -13.42 -32.12 6.21
C GLN A 758 -13.62 -31.44 4.87
N CYS A 759 -12.57 -31.42 4.04
CA CYS A 759 -12.66 -31.01 2.64
C CYS A 759 -13.32 -32.12 1.80
N PRO A 760 -14.43 -31.87 1.09
CA PRO A 760 -15.13 -32.90 0.32
C PRO A 760 -14.34 -33.48 -0.86
N VAL A 761 -13.41 -32.70 -1.43
CA VAL A 761 -12.63 -33.09 -2.62
C VAL A 761 -11.27 -33.66 -2.26
N GLY A 762 -10.62 -33.10 -1.24
CA GLY A 762 -9.26 -33.46 -0.84
C GLY A 762 -9.19 -34.40 0.37
N PHE A 763 -10.31 -34.65 1.07
CA PHE A 763 -10.41 -35.43 2.31
C PHE A 763 -9.42 -35.01 3.41
N ASN A 764 -8.96 -33.76 3.36
CA ASN A 764 -8.09 -33.17 4.36
C ASN A 764 -8.92 -32.44 5.41
N THR A 765 -8.47 -32.50 6.66
CA THR A 765 -9.08 -31.72 7.74
C THR A 765 -8.71 -30.24 7.61
N LEU A 766 -9.74 -29.41 7.58
CA LEU A 766 -9.65 -27.96 7.48
C LEU A 766 -9.44 -27.35 8.87
N ALA A 767 -8.70 -26.24 8.93
CA ALA A 767 -8.51 -25.49 10.16
C ALA A 767 -8.39 -23.99 9.87
N PHE A 768 -9.15 -23.17 10.62
CA PHE A 768 -8.99 -21.73 10.61
C PHE A 768 -7.63 -21.32 11.19
N PRO A 769 -6.88 -20.43 10.53
CA PRO A 769 -5.59 -19.96 11.01
C PRO A 769 -5.74 -19.18 12.33
N SER A 770 -4.68 -19.13 13.14
CA SER A 770 -4.67 -18.29 14.35
C SER A 770 -4.79 -16.81 13.97
N MET A 771 -5.56 -16.04 14.75
CA MET A 771 -5.79 -14.61 14.51
C MET A 771 -4.51 -13.74 14.50
N LYS A 772 -3.36 -14.27 14.95
CA LYS A 772 -2.05 -13.59 14.88
C LYS A 772 -1.35 -13.71 13.52
N ARG A 773 -1.77 -14.63 12.64
CA ARG A 773 -1.23 -14.82 11.28
C ARG A 773 -2.22 -14.25 10.27
N LYS A 774 -1.90 -13.12 9.62
CA LYS A 774 -2.87 -12.38 8.78
C LYS A 774 -2.66 -12.53 7.27
N ASP A 775 -1.48 -12.94 6.80
CA ASP A 775 -1.10 -12.75 5.38
C ASP A 775 -0.55 -13.99 4.66
N VAL A 776 -0.58 -15.17 5.28
CA VAL A 776 -0.08 -16.41 4.67
C VAL A 776 -1.22 -17.42 4.61
N VAL A 777 -1.61 -17.79 3.39
CA VAL A 777 -2.60 -18.84 3.15
C VAL A 777 -1.98 -20.18 3.54
N ASP A 778 -2.59 -20.86 4.51
CA ASP A 778 -2.20 -22.20 4.96
C ASP A 778 -2.81 -23.26 4.04
N GLU A 779 -2.12 -24.38 3.80
CA GLU A 779 -2.63 -25.50 3.00
C GLU A 779 -3.94 -26.07 3.56
N LYS A 780 -4.14 -26.00 4.88
CA LYS A 780 -5.35 -26.49 5.57
C LYS A 780 -6.43 -25.41 5.76
N GLN A 781 -6.22 -24.20 5.26
CA GLN A 781 -7.18 -23.11 5.43
C GLN A 781 -8.51 -23.45 4.71
N PRO A 782 -9.66 -23.17 5.32
CA PRO A 782 -10.95 -23.31 4.65
C PRO A 782 -11.16 -22.22 3.61
N TRP A 783 -11.76 -22.61 2.48
CA TRP A 783 -12.16 -21.78 1.35
C TRP A 783 -13.65 -21.98 1.07
N VAL A 784 -14.35 -20.97 0.56
CA VAL A 784 -15.79 -21.05 0.33
C VAL A 784 -16.14 -20.71 -1.11
N TYR A 785 -17.16 -21.39 -1.63
CA TYR A 785 -17.89 -20.98 -2.83
C TYR A 785 -19.00 -20.01 -2.43
N LEU A 786 -18.81 -18.71 -2.69
CA LEU A 786 -19.68 -17.66 -2.13
C LEU A 786 -21.12 -17.67 -2.65
N ASN A 787 -21.38 -18.32 -3.80
CA ASN A 787 -22.75 -18.43 -4.35
C ASN A 787 -23.57 -19.58 -3.73
N CYS A 788 -22.95 -20.51 -2.98
CA CYS A 788 -23.66 -21.64 -2.39
C CYS A 788 -23.26 -21.97 -0.95
N GLY A 789 -22.26 -21.30 -0.38
CA GLY A 789 -21.85 -21.47 1.01
C GLY A 789 -20.99 -22.70 1.31
N HIS A 790 -20.82 -23.63 0.36
CA HIS A 790 -20.03 -24.85 0.57
C HIS A 790 -18.55 -24.54 0.85
N VAL A 791 -18.06 -25.06 1.97
CA VAL A 791 -16.69 -24.90 2.45
C VAL A 791 -15.81 -26.09 2.06
N HIS A 792 -14.66 -25.79 1.47
CA HIS A 792 -13.71 -26.71 0.89
C HIS A 792 -12.28 -26.33 1.32
N GLY A 793 -11.29 -27.19 1.02
CA GLY A 793 -9.87 -26.82 1.04
C GLY A 793 -9.44 -26.33 -0.33
N TYR A 794 -8.32 -25.60 -0.43
CA TYR A 794 -7.85 -25.11 -1.72
C TYR A 794 -7.63 -26.25 -2.74
N HIS A 795 -8.22 -26.13 -3.92
CA HIS A 795 -8.09 -27.12 -5.00
C HIS A 795 -8.31 -26.48 -6.38
N ASN A 796 -7.90 -27.18 -7.45
CA ASN A 796 -7.96 -26.68 -8.83
C ASN A 796 -9.23 -27.07 -9.62
N TRP A 797 -10.16 -27.83 -9.01
CA TRP A 797 -11.41 -28.21 -9.66
C TRP A 797 -12.23 -26.98 -10.10
N GLY A 798 -12.81 -27.05 -11.32
CA GLY A 798 -13.71 -26.02 -11.85
C GLY A 798 -13.01 -24.74 -12.32
N ASN A 799 -11.68 -24.73 -12.44
CA ASN A 799 -10.90 -23.61 -12.97
C ASN A 799 -10.76 -23.76 -14.51
N LYS A 800 -11.60 -23.09 -15.29
CA LYS A 800 -11.44 -22.99 -16.76
C LYS A 800 -10.59 -21.76 -17.07
N GLU A 801 -9.54 -21.92 -17.87
CA GLU A 801 -8.59 -20.86 -18.27
C GLU A 801 -9.20 -19.80 -19.21
N GLU A 802 -10.35 -19.22 -18.86
CA GLU A 802 -10.98 -18.12 -19.59
C GLU A 802 -10.66 -16.76 -18.93
N ARG A 803 -10.76 -15.70 -19.73
CA ARG A 803 -10.14 -14.37 -19.60
C ARG A 803 -10.49 -13.52 -18.35
N ASP A 804 -11.25 -14.03 -17.39
CA ASP A 804 -11.60 -13.35 -16.11
C ASP A 804 -11.53 -14.34 -14.92
N GLY A 805 -10.31 -14.66 -14.49
CA GLY A 805 -10.03 -15.75 -13.53
C GLY A 805 -10.43 -15.51 -12.06
N LYS A 806 -11.73 -15.49 -11.73
CA LYS A 806 -12.22 -15.51 -10.33
C LYS A 806 -13.41 -16.43 -10.02
N GLU A 807 -14.16 -16.87 -11.03
CA GLU A 807 -15.32 -17.75 -10.81
C GLU A 807 -14.95 -19.21 -10.99
N ARG A 808 -15.39 -20.06 -10.06
CA ARG A 808 -15.18 -21.52 -10.10
C ARG A 808 -16.49 -22.25 -9.92
N GLU A 809 -16.58 -23.42 -10.54
CA GLU A 809 -17.70 -24.33 -10.37
C GLU A 809 -17.58 -25.14 -9.08
N CYS A 810 -18.60 -25.08 -8.23
CA CYS A 810 -18.66 -25.88 -7.01
C CYS A 810 -18.82 -27.37 -7.35
N PRO A 811 -17.94 -28.26 -6.85
CA PRO A 811 -18.02 -29.70 -7.14
C PRO A 811 -19.25 -30.38 -6.53
N MET A 812 -19.84 -29.80 -5.47
CA MET A 812 -21.00 -30.37 -4.77
C MET A 812 -22.32 -30.07 -5.47
N CYS A 813 -22.56 -28.79 -5.78
CA CYS A 813 -23.87 -28.34 -6.28
C CYS A 813 -23.81 -27.70 -7.68
N ARG A 814 -22.63 -27.67 -8.32
CA ARG A 814 -22.41 -27.13 -9.67
C ARG A 814 -22.69 -25.63 -9.84
N SER A 815 -23.01 -24.91 -8.76
CA SER A 815 -23.10 -23.44 -8.78
C SER A 815 -21.75 -22.84 -9.15
N ARG A 816 -21.72 -21.90 -10.09
CA ARG A 816 -20.52 -21.10 -10.39
C ARG A 816 -20.52 -19.83 -9.59
N GLY A 817 -19.36 -19.45 -9.05
CA GLY A 817 -19.21 -18.20 -8.33
C GLY A 817 -17.80 -17.99 -7.77
N PRO A 818 -17.58 -16.87 -7.06
CA PRO A 818 -16.28 -16.56 -6.46
C PRO A 818 -15.84 -17.63 -5.45
N TYR A 819 -14.59 -18.07 -5.58
CA TYR A 819 -13.95 -19.02 -4.67
C TYR A 819 -12.85 -18.33 -3.87
N VAL A 820 -13.06 -18.14 -2.56
CA VAL A 820 -12.22 -17.28 -1.72
C VAL A 820 -11.81 -17.95 -0.41
N PRO A 821 -10.63 -17.62 0.15
CA PRO A 821 -10.24 -18.09 1.47
C PRO A 821 -11.11 -17.47 2.57
N LEU A 822 -11.37 -18.22 3.64
CA LEU A 822 -12.10 -17.74 4.80
C LEU A 822 -11.17 -17.20 5.89
N TRP A 823 -11.58 -16.09 6.51
CA TRP A 823 -10.85 -15.42 7.59
C TRP A 823 -11.81 -15.04 8.71
N LEU A 824 -11.50 -15.34 9.97
CA LEU A 824 -12.33 -14.85 11.08
C LEU A 824 -12.18 -13.33 11.24
N GLY A 825 -13.28 -12.62 11.45
CA GLY A 825 -13.25 -11.19 11.79
C GLY A 825 -12.63 -10.99 13.17
N CYS A 826 -11.48 -10.32 13.25
CA CYS A 826 -10.70 -10.24 14.49
C CYS A 826 -11.05 -9.02 15.37
N GLU A 827 -11.67 -8.00 14.78
CA GLU A 827 -11.95 -6.74 15.48
C GLU A 827 -13.30 -6.81 16.21
N ALA A 828 -13.23 -7.03 17.52
CA ALA A 828 -14.38 -7.14 18.42
C ALA A 828 -15.33 -5.93 18.33
N GLY A 829 -14.79 -4.75 18.05
CA GLY A 829 -15.55 -3.51 17.91
C GLY A 829 -16.61 -3.53 16.80
N PHE A 830 -16.54 -4.45 15.84
CA PHE A 830 -17.54 -4.56 14.77
C PHE A 830 -18.68 -5.54 15.05
N TYR A 831 -18.60 -6.33 16.12
CA TYR A 831 -19.61 -7.32 16.45
C TYR A 831 -20.78 -6.68 17.19
N VAL A 832 -22.00 -7.07 16.79
CA VAL A 832 -23.25 -6.68 17.46
C VAL A 832 -23.73 -7.74 18.45
N ASP A 833 -23.15 -8.94 18.40
CA ASP A 833 -23.45 -10.10 19.24
C ASP A 833 -22.20 -10.97 19.45
N ALA A 834 -22.29 -11.96 20.35
CA ALA A 834 -21.21 -12.90 20.67
C ALA A 834 -21.43 -14.31 20.09
N GLY A 835 -22.31 -14.45 19.08
CA GLY A 835 -22.69 -15.72 18.48
C GLY A 835 -21.58 -16.41 17.68
N PRO A 836 -21.78 -17.69 17.30
CA PRO A 836 -20.79 -18.47 16.56
C PRO A 836 -20.58 -17.95 15.13
N PRO A 837 -19.36 -18.08 14.56
CA PRO A 837 -19.04 -17.52 13.25
C PRO A 837 -19.50 -18.46 12.12
N THR A 838 -20.79 -18.36 11.79
CA THR A 838 -21.48 -19.25 10.84
C THR A 838 -21.65 -18.67 9.43
N HIS A 839 -21.41 -17.38 9.23
CA HIS A 839 -21.66 -16.69 7.96
C HIS A 839 -20.43 -15.91 7.50
N ALA A 840 -20.29 -15.74 6.18
CA ALA A 840 -19.20 -14.98 5.57
C ALA A 840 -19.69 -13.84 4.67
N PHE A 841 -18.97 -12.72 4.68
CA PHE A 841 -19.21 -11.59 3.77
C PHE A 841 -18.87 -11.96 2.32
N SER A 842 -19.76 -11.60 1.40
CA SER A 842 -19.59 -11.89 -0.03
C SER A 842 -18.52 -11.00 -0.68
N LEU A 843 -17.75 -11.66 -1.54
CA LEU A 843 -16.42 -11.37 -2.13
C LEU A 843 -15.18 -11.48 -1.23
N CYS A 844 -15.23 -11.14 0.06
CA CYS A 844 -13.99 -11.11 0.86
C CYS A 844 -13.76 -12.31 1.79
N GLY A 845 -14.80 -13.10 2.10
CA GLY A 845 -14.66 -14.31 2.92
C GLY A 845 -14.39 -14.07 4.41
N HIS A 846 -14.61 -12.85 4.92
CA HIS A 846 -14.56 -12.59 6.37
C HIS A 846 -15.76 -13.24 7.07
N VAL A 847 -15.50 -14.03 8.11
CA VAL A 847 -16.47 -14.87 8.82
C VAL A 847 -16.83 -14.26 10.18
N CYS A 848 -18.13 -14.16 10.44
CA CYS A 848 -18.73 -13.63 11.67
C CYS A 848 -20.06 -14.35 11.97
N SER A 849 -20.73 -13.95 13.05
CA SER A 849 -22.09 -14.38 13.35
C SER A 849 -23.10 -13.86 12.32
N GLU A 850 -24.23 -14.57 12.21
CA GLU A 850 -25.35 -14.19 11.32
C GLU A 850 -25.83 -12.76 11.56
N LYS A 851 -26.02 -12.37 12.82
CA LYS A 851 -26.54 -11.04 13.18
C LYS A 851 -25.56 -9.93 12.78
N THR A 852 -24.27 -10.16 12.98
CA THR A 852 -23.22 -9.21 12.59
C THR A 852 -23.15 -9.05 11.07
N VAL A 853 -23.13 -10.13 10.28
CA VAL A 853 -23.10 -9.98 8.80
C VAL A 853 -24.38 -9.34 8.26
N THR A 854 -25.53 -9.66 8.85
CA THR A 854 -26.83 -9.12 8.46
C THR A 854 -26.85 -7.60 8.69
N TYR A 855 -26.44 -7.14 9.87
CA TYR A 855 -26.39 -5.72 10.18
C TYR A 855 -25.50 -4.94 9.20
N TRP A 856 -24.24 -5.37 9.00
CA TRP A 856 -23.29 -4.65 8.13
C TRP A 856 -23.65 -4.71 6.64
N SER A 857 -24.29 -5.78 6.18
CA SER A 857 -24.76 -5.89 4.80
C SER A 857 -25.88 -4.92 4.45
N GLN A 858 -26.65 -4.48 5.44
CA GLN A 858 -27.75 -3.52 5.25
C GLN A 858 -27.29 -2.06 5.38
N ILE A 859 -26.03 -1.80 5.76
CA ILE A 859 -25.52 -0.44 5.93
C ILE A 859 -25.00 0.08 4.58
N PRO A 860 -25.66 1.08 3.97
CA PRO A 860 -25.12 1.75 2.79
C PRO A 860 -23.99 2.69 3.24
N LEU A 861 -22.72 2.29 3.08
CA LEU A 861 -21.58 3.16 3.40
C LEU A 861 -21.35 4.16 2.25
N PRO A 862 -21.11 5.46 2.54
CA PRO A 862 -20.81 6.44 1.52
C PRO A 862 -19.52 6.08 0.77
N HIS A 863 -19.56 6.15 -0.56
CA HIS A 863 -18.42 5.93 -1.43
C HIS A 863 -18.32 7.08 -2.45
N GLY A 864 -17.17 7.76 -2.49
CA GLY A 864 -16.99 8.96 -3.29
C GLY A 864 -17.96 10.09 -2.91
N THR A 865 -18.41 10.86 -3.90
CA THR A 865 -19.19 12.09 -3.67
C THR A 865 -20.71 11.91 -3.66
N HIS A 866 -21.22 10.78 -4.17
CA HIS A 866 -22.65 10.57 -4.42
C HIS A 866 -23.14 9.11 -4.35
N THR A 867 -22.26 8.12 -4.21
CA THR A 867 -22.67 6.69 -4.22
C THR A 867 -22.67 6.10 -2.82
N PHE A 868 -23.49 5.08 -2.59
CA PHE A 868 -23.56 4.35 -1.34
C PHE A 868 -23.59 2.85 -1.62
N HIS A 869 -22.72 2.10 -0.94
CA HIS A 869 -22.65 0.65 -1.09
C HIS A 869 -22.36 -0.01 0.25
N ALA A 870 -22.92 -1.20 0.47
CA ALA A 870 -22.54 -2.00 1.63
C ALA A 870 -21.11 -2.54 1.43
N ALA A 871 -20.33 -2.53 2.51
CA ALA A 871 -18.95 -3.00 2.49
C ALA A 871 -18.64 -3.79 3.76
N CYS A 872 -17.71 -4.74 3.65
CA CYS A 872 -17.22 -5.49 4.80
C CYS A 872 -16.48 -4.56 5.78
N PRO A 873 -16.84 -4.52 7.08
CA PRO A 873 -16.21 -3.63 8.05
C PRO A 873 -14.74 -3.99 8.34
N PHE A 874 -14.32 -5.22 8.04
CA PHE A 874 -12.97 -5.71 8.34
C PHE A 874 -11.94 -5.39 7.25
N CYS A 875 -12.37 -5.21 6.00
CA CYS A 875 -11.46 -4.97 4.87
C CYS A 875 -11.95 -3.93 3.85
N ALA A 876 -13.07 -3.26 4.13
CA ALA A 876 -13.71 -2.27 3.25
C ALA A 876 -14.07 -2.76 1.84
N GLN A 877 -14.00 -4.08 1.58
CA GLN A 877 -14.40 -4.67 0.30
C GLN A 877 -15.90 -4.48 0.10
N GLN A 878 -16.29 -3.93 -1.04
CA GLN A 878 -17.70 -3.80 -1.43
C GLN A 878 -18.37 -5.18 -1.48
N LEU A 879 -19.53 -5.29 -0.83
CA LEU A 879 -20.35 -6.51 -0.82
C LEU A 879 -21.15 -6.59 -2.11
N THR A 880 -21.34 -7.80 -2.62
CA THR A 880 -22.13 -8.08 -3.83
C THR A 880 -23.08 -9.27 -3.62
N GLY A 881 -24.16 -9.32 -4.40
CA GLY A 881 -25.25 -10.29 -4.25
C GLY A 881 -26.48 -9.72 -3.53
N GLU A 882 -27.61 -10.43 -3.56
CA GLU A 882 -28.89 -9.96 -3.00
C GLU A 882 -28.81 -9.66 -1.49
N GLN A 883 -28.06 -10.48 -0.74
CA GLN A 883 -27.90 -10.33 0.71
C GLN A 883 -26.54 -9.77 1.13
N GLY A 884 -25.52 -9.81 0.27
CA GLY A 884 -24.15 -9.36 0.59
C GLY A 884 -23.34 -10.26 1.53
N TYR A 885 -23.92 -11.37 2.02
CA TYR A 885 -23.27 -12.42 2.82
C TYR A 885 -23.83 -13.79 2.45
N ILE A 886 -23.20 -14.86 2.95
CA ILE A 886 -23.63 -16.25 2.73
C ILE A 886 -23.43 -17.09 4.00
N ARG A 887 -24.34 -18.03 4.25
CA ARG A 887 -24.18 -19.05 5.30
C ARG A 887 -23.10 -20.06 4.90
N LEU A 888 -22.20 -20.40 5.81
CA LEU A 888 -21.19 -21.43 5.58
C LEU A 888 -21.80 -22.82 5.78
N ILE A 889 -21.43 -23.75 4.90
CA ILE A 889 -21.85 -25.16 4.92
C ILE A 889 -20.59 -26.01 4.97
N PHE A 890 -20.32 -26.63 6.11
CA PHE A 890 -19.19 -27.53 6.32
C PHE A 890 -19.60 -28.99 6.13
N GLN A 891 -18.70 -29.83 5.61
CA GLN A 891 -18.92 -31.28 5.65
C GLN A 891 -18.31 -31.87 6.93
N GLY A 892 -19.18 -32.34 7.83
CA GLY A 892 -18.81 -32.92 9.12
C GLY A 892 -19.77 -32.50 10.25
N PRO A 893 -19.46 -32.80 11.53
CA PRO A 893 -20.34 -32.54 12.68
C PRO A 893 -20.43 -31.05 13.08
N VAL A 894 -20.05 -30.13 12.20
CA VAL A 894 -20.05 -28.67 12.43
C VAL A 894 -21.39 -28.02 12.08
N ASP A 895 -22.14 -28.65 11.16
CA ASP A 895 -23.42 -28.15 10.62
C ASP A 895 -24.65 -28.74 11.32
#